data_AF-A0A4Q1IQT6-F1
#
_entry.id   AF-A0A4Q1IQT6-F1
#
_cell.length_a   1.000
_cell.length_b   1.000
_cell.length_c   1.000
_cell.angle_alpha   90.00
_cell.angle_beta   90.00
_cell.angle_gamma   90.00
#
_symmetry.space_group_name_H-M   'P 1'
#
loop_
_entity.id
_entity.type
_entity.pdbx_description
1 polymer ?
#
loop_
_entity_poly.entity_id
_entity_poly.type
_entity_poly.pdbx_seq_one_letter_code
_entity_poly.pdbx_strand_id
1 'polypeptide(L)'
;MANYQILSTKLNRPTCFHQYFKRERLDHLLEQGSHKVATIICAGAGYGKSTLVSQWVKNKEAIWLSCDADMNELPVFLSYVVHGFAKEKVNPFAETSKLLASQNTISDDLLINTFISETNNTTKKVFVVFDDFHLLKNPYIIKLVETYLTFPPQNIHVIILSRHDLIFSFPRYRLNNAILDIRMKDLNLTLDELKMYAKTCFDLALSKEQLNLILRKTEGWFLGVNQILYAYKELNAPLANKNDVLSQHQFSDYFRDEVITLQSEDSQKVLFICSLFSQFNKELVDCILNTIAPEISQTTINNTLVNKNNFIIGLDSVNQWYRFHHQFHEALNLNFKNHPFNIFRSECLQIGGEWLIKHHLYEDGIIKTIESGKIKLAVKQLHKLRYKLLNTDQYGRLANILSLFPLDIQDSDTELLLIKAFVLENQGKNDVLEILLTKLNPVVAKNSLTKQQLGEYKVLDGLLNNFSGNYKKALTQFNEALELLKPNAESIITFACGQKALVLNSLNKYNQSLSFLTTRLNALNKNQHQSIVRILTSKMLIYGFRSDLRNMQGIIPEIIKKSEKHGFHETHGMALYYQIELNYRTGKYKQCDVLFEEGRKLRYLMRPGWYGYLMCAQVYCDLYSNKEKLQESLNEFEAFSREENAENIFQLQNILLIEIALKNKNYKEVLQLHEQTNYHINPPILFHFLPQVTQLKVLLYVNETHNFDEFYTASKKLWDYVNSQSQVNLLLKLNIITSVAAFMQHKKEEAFNYMNAALTISEDTGDLTVYVEFSQHVYEILSTITVDKSLAHHLKDVLSFFEMLNDKKVNGIVFKERDIKILELVAKGHTNGQIADEMFLSPESVKKYLYHIFQDLDVKSRMNAVLEARRLGLIH
;
A
#
# COMPACT_ATOMS: atom_id res chain seq x y z
N MET A 1 -6.07 -4.49 7.84
CA MET A 1 -6.11 -3.61 9.04
C MET A 1 -5.07 -2.53 8.81
N ALA A 2 -5.42 -1.25 9.02
CA ALA A 2 -4.54 -0.11 8.75
C ALA A 2 -3.16 -0.26 9.43
N ASN A 3 -2.11 0.29 8.81
CA ASN A 3 -0.72 0.20 9.29
C ASN A 3 -0.45 0.99 10.59
N TYR A 4 -1.45 1.69 11.12
CA TYR A 4 -1.33 2.59 12.27
C TYR A 4 -1.99 2.00 13.52
N GLN A 5 -1.29 2.06 14.65
CA GLN A 5 -1.89 1.75 15.94
C GLN A 5 -2.89 2.85 16.31
N ILE A 6 -4.16 2.47 16.48
CA ILE A 6 -5.23 3.39 16.88
C ILE A 6 -5.35 3.43 18.40
N LEU A 7 -5.20 4.62 18.97
CA LEU A 7 -5.50 4.87 20.37
C LEU A 7 -7.03 5.00 20.54
N SER A 8 -7.69 3.92 20.93
CA SER A 8 -9.16 3.83 21.03
C SER A 8 -9.78 4.86 21.98
N THR A 9 -9.01 5.35 22.94
CA THR A 9 -9.33 6.46 23.85
C THR A 9 -9.56 7.79 23.14
N LYS A 10 -8.87 8.07 22.02
CA LYS A 10 -9.13 9.27 21.20
C LYS A 10 -10.50 9.21 20.51
N LEU A 11 -11.08 8.01 20.40
CA LEU A 11 -12.40 7.74 19.84
C LEU A 11 -13.52 7.71 20.89
N ASN A 12 -13.19 7.94 22.15
CA ASN A 12 -14.17 7.95 23.22
C ASN A 12 -14.69 9.36 23.44
N ARG A 13 -16.02 9.48 23.48
CA ARG A 13 -16.71 10.70 23.85
C ARG A 13 -16.32 11.08 25.29
N PRO A 14 -15.99 12.36 25.57
CA PRO A 14 -15.70 12.81 26.93
C PRO A 14 -16.86 12.52 27.87
N THR A 15 -16.57 11.88 29.01
CA THR A 15 -17.56 11.69 30.07
C THR A 15 -17.93 13.03 30.67
N CYS A 16 -19.22 13.41 30.60
CA CYS A 16 -19.70 14.61 31.26
C CYS A 16 -19.61 14.45 32.78
N PHE A 17 -19.17 15.49 33.49
CA PHE A 17 -19.22 15.52 34.95
C PHE A 17 -20.66 15.31 35.46
N HIS A 18 -20.80 14.69 36.64
CA HIS A 18 -22.08 14.25 37.22
C HIS A 18 -23.15 15.35 37.43
N GLN A 19 -22.80 16.63 37.26
CA GLN A 19 -23.75 17.74 37.23
C GLN A 19 -23.59 18.52 35.91
N TYR A 20 -24.11 17.96 34.81
CA TYR A 20 -24.26 18.71 33.57
C TYR A 20 -25.36 19.76 33.73
N PHE A 21 -25.00 21.04 33.62
CA PHE A 21 -25.97 22.11 33.52
C PHE A 21 -26.55 22.16 32.10
N LYS A 22 -27.82 21.75 31.97
CA LYS A 22 -28.51 21.71 30.69
C LYS A 22 -28.87 23.11 30.21
N ARG A 23 -28.39 23.46 29.01
CA ARG A 23 -28.69 24.72 28.32
C ARG A 23 -29.69 24.46 27.20
N GLU A 24 -30.99 24.46 27.53
CA GLU A 24 -32.06 24.04 26.62
C GLU A 24 -32.09 24.81 25.29
N ARG A 25 -31.75 26.10 25.34
CA ARG A 25 -31.59 26.96 24.16
C ARG A 25 -30.58 26.40 23.15
N LEU A 26 -29.45 25.89 23.64
CA LEU A 26 -28.38 25.34 22.80
C LEU A 26 -28.72 23.93 22.31
N ASP A 27 -29.38 23.11 23.13
CA ASP A 27 -29.88 21.80 22.72
C ASP A 27 -30.88 21.96 21.56
N HIS A 28 -31.79 22.94 21.66
CA HIS A 28 -32.76 23.24 20.61
C HIS A 28 -32.07 23.74 19.32
N LEU A 29 -31.04 24.58 19.45
CA LEU A 29 -30.27 25.06 18.30
C LEU A 29 -29.57 23.91 17.56
N LEU A 30 -28.96 22.98 18.30
CA LEU A 30 -28.33 21.78 17.73
C LEU A 30 -29.35 20.85 17.07
N GLU A 31 -30.53 20.69 17.67
CA GLU A 31 -31.60 19.85 17.10
C GLU A 31 -32.11 20.42 15.77
N GLN A 32 -32.34 21.73 15.69
CA GLN A 32 -32.70 22.43 14.45
C GLN A 32 -31.61 22.31 13.37
N GLY A 33 -30.34 22.33 13.77
CA GLY A 33 -29.19 22.14 12.87
C GLY A 33 -28.96 20.71 12.43
N SER A 34 -29.57 19.72 13.08
CA SER A 34 -29.24 18.30 12.88
C SER A 34 -29.58 17.73 11.50
N HIS A 35 -30.40 18.43 10.71
CA HIS A 35 -30.76 18.09 9.33
C HIS A 35 -29.84 18.75 8.30
N LYS A 36 -29.00 19.69 8.73
CA LYS A 36 -28.03 20.36 7.87
C LYS A 36 -26.84 19.45 7.57
N VAL A 37 -25.97 19.88 6.66
CA VAL A 37 -24.77 19.13 6.29
C VAL A 37 -23.77 19.06 7.44
N ALA A 38 -23.56 20.19 8.11
CA ALA A 38 -22.62 20.27 9.22
C ALA A 38 -23.00 21.32 10.26
N THR A 39 -22.47 21.13 11.47
CA THR A 39 -22.50 22.12 12.55
C THR A 39 -21.07 22.51 12.90
N ILE A 40 -20.76 23.81 12.87
CA ILE A 40 -19.46 24.35 13.25
C ILE A 40 -19.63 25.13 14.55
N ILE A 41 -18.92 24.72 15.59
CA ILE A 41 -18.90 25.41 16.88
C ILE A 41 -17.52 26.01 17.10
N CYS A 42 -17.43 27.33 16.91
CA CYS A 42 -16.19 28.10 17.03
C CYS A 42 -16.26 29.04 18.23
N ALA A 43 -15.51 28.70 19.26
CA ALA A 43 -15.32 29.54 20.42
C ALA A 43 -14.03 29.19 21.13
N GLY A 44 -13.46 30.13 21.88
CA GLY A 44 -12.33 29.86 22.75
C GLY A 44 -12.57 28.66 23.68
N ALA A 45 -11.52 28.22 24.36
CA ALA A 45 -11.70 27.19 25.37
C ALA A 45 -12.58 27.64 26.54
N GLY A 46 -13.08 26.68 27.31
CA GLY A 46 -13.89 26.97 28.50
C GLY A 46 -15.34 27.40 28.21
N TYR A 47 -15.74 27.56 26.95
CA TYR A 47 -17.14 27.83 26.55
C TYR A 47 -18.06 26.58 26.60
N GLY A 48 -17.51 25.41 26.95
CA GLY A 48 -18.26 24.17 27.08
C GLY A 48 -18.71 23.53 25.77
N LYS A 49 -17.98 23.75 24.65
CA LYS A 49 -18.27 23.18 23.33
C LYS A 49 -18.38 21.65 23.36
N SER A 50 -17.30 21.00 23.80
CA SER A 50 -17.19 19.54 23.85
C SER A 50 -18.20 18.93 24.82
N THR A 51 -18.46 19.58 25.97
CA THR A 51 -19.47 19.16 26.94
C THR A 51 -20.90 19.26 26.38
N LEU A 52 -21.23 20.36 25.69
CA LEU A 52 -22.52 20.56 25.04
C LEU A 52 -22.80 19.46 24.01
N VAL A 53 -21.89 19.26 23.07
CA VAL A 53 -22.07 18.26 22.00
C VAL A 53 -22.04 16.85 22.56
N SER A 54 -21.13 16.56 23.50
CA SER A 54 -21.08 15.25 24.18
C SER A 54 -22.43 14.90 24.78
N GLN A 55 -23.07 15.82 25.52
CA GLN A 55 -24.38 15.53 26.09
C GLN A 55 -25.47 15.38 25.02
N TRP A 56 -25.49 16.26 24.02
CA TRP A 56 -26.51 16.26 22.97
C TRP A 56 -26.48 14.98 22.12
N VAL A 57 -25.30 14.39 21.87
CA VAL A 57 -25.16 13.12 21.15
C VAL A 57 -25.31 11.88 22.02
N LYS A 58 -25.54 12.01 23.34
CA LYS A 58 -25.52 10.88 24.30
C LYS A 58 -26.40 9.69 23.89
N ASN A 59 -27.55 9.97 23.28
CA ASN A 59 -28.54 8.97 22.87
C ASN A 59 -28.65 8.85 21.33
N LYS A 60 -27.61 9.25 20.60
CA LYS A 60 -27.55 9.25 19.13
C LYS A 60 -26.39 8.36 18.68
N GLU A 61 -26.50 7.78 17.49
CA GLU A 61 -25.36 7.10 16.86
C GLU A 61 -24.31 8.17 16.52
N ALA A 62 -23.20 8.19 17.26
CA ALA A 62 -22.21 9.24 17.16
C ALA A 62 -20.78 8.70 17.26
N ILE A 63 -19.94 9.15 16.35
CA ILE A 63 -18.51 8.86 16.30
C ILE A 63 -17.79 10.09 16.81
N TRP A 64 -17.05 9.94 17.90
CA TRP A 64 -16.26 11.02 18.47
C TRP A 64 -14.80 10.85 18.09
N LEU A 65 -14.15 11.92 17.65
CA LEU A 65 -12.71 11.96 17.43
C LEU A 65 -12.12 13.20 18.11
N SER A 66 -11.26 12.97 19.10
CA SER A 66 -10.45 14.03 19.71
C SER A 66 -9.20 14.26 18.86
N CYS A 67 -9.16 15.35 18.10
CA CYS A 67 -8.04 15.71 17.23
C CYS A 67 -6.85 16.21 18.06
N ASP A 68 -5.63 15.89 17.62
CA ASP A 68 -4.39 16.41 18.16
C ASP A 68 -3.32 16.58 17.08
N ALA A 69 -2.15 17.10 17.48
CA ALA A 69 -1.06 17.42 16.56
C ALA A 69 -0.51 16.16 15.85
N ASP A 70 -0.63 14.99 16.45
CA ASP A 70 -0.11 13.72 15.92
C ASP A 70 -0.94 13.19 14.74
N MET A 71 -2.14 13.77 14.51
CA MET A 71 -3.02 13.44 13.39
C MET A 71 -2.84 14.38 12.17
N ASN A 72 -1.71 15.08 12.07
CA ASN A 72 -1.42 15.99 10.96
C ASN A 72 -1.00 15.31 9.64
N GLU A 73 -1.22 14.00 9.53
CA GLU A 73 -1.05 13.25 8.28
C GLU A 73 -2.40 12.67 7.87
N LEU A 74 -2.81 12.85 6.61
CA LEU A 74 -4.12 12.43 6.12
C LEU A 74 -4.38 10.92 6.35
N PRO A 75 -3.44 10.00 6.05
CA PRO A 75 -3.65 8.57 6.31
C PRO A 75 -3.86 8.25 7.80
N VAL A 76 -3.16 8.96 8.70
CA VAL A 76 -3.32 8.78 10.14
C VAL A 76 -4.71 9.26 10.57
N PHE A 77 -5.10 10.47 10.18
CA PHE A 77 -6.42 11.04 10.49
C PHE A 77 -7.55 10.12 9.99
N LEU A 78 -7.51 9.71 8.72
CA LEU A 78 -8.52 8.82 8.15
C LEU A 78 -8.55 7.45 8.81
N SER A 79 -7.40 6.90 9.24
CA SER A 79 -7.37 5.65 10.00
C SER A 79 -8.16 5.75 11.30
N TYR A 80 -8.11 6.88 12.01
CA TYR A 80 -8.94 7.12 13.19
C TYR A 80 -10.42 7.24 12.82
N VAL A 81 -10.76 7.98 11.77
CA VAL A 81 -12.15 8.15 11.32
C VAL A 81 -12.76 6.80 10.93
N VAL A 82 -12.11 6.06 10.04
CA VAL A 82 -12.53 4.71 9.60
C VAL A 82 -12.70 3.77 10.79
N HIS A 83 -11.76 3.77 11.74
CA HIS A 83 -11.88 2.95 12.94
C HIS A 83 -13.09 3.34 13.80
N GLY A 84 -13.41 4.64 13.90
CA GLY A 84 -14.62 5.13 14.57
C GLY A 84 -15.90 4.57 13.94
N PHE A 85 -16.01 4.60 12.60
CA PHE A 85 -17.15 4.03 11.89
C PHE A 85 -17.25 2.51 12.03
N ALA A 86 -16.12 1.81 11.99
CA ALA A 86 -16.06 0.36 12.18
C ALA A 86 -16.48 -0.05 13.60
N LYS A 87 -16.04 0.70 14.63
CA LYS A 87 -16.41 0.48 16.04
C LYS A 87 -17.92 0.58 16.26
N GLU A 88 -18.56 1.57 15.65
CA GLU A 88 -20.02 1.76 15.72
C GLU A 88 -20.80 0.86 14.73
N LYS A 89 -20.09 0.01 13.95
CA LYS A 89 -20.66 -0.90 12.94
C LYS A 89 -21.55 -0.19 11.90
N VAL A 90 -21.19 1.06 11.57
CA VAL A 90 -21.94 1.91 10.65
C VAL A 90 -21.48 1.69 9.21
N ASN A 91 -20.17 1.66 8.99
CA ASN A 91 -19.57 1.48 7.67
C ASN A 91 -18.14 0.92 7.83
N PRO A 92 -17.78 -0.18 7.13
CA PRO A 92 -16.46 -0.78 7.25
C PRO A 92 -15.35 -0.04 6.48
N PHE A 93 -15.68 0.82 5.50
CA PHE A 93 -14.73 1.48 4.59
C PHE A 93 -13.69 0.50 4.03
N ALA A 94 -14.16 -0.52 3.31
CA ALA A 94 -13.33 -1.62 2.86
C ALA A 94 -12.21 -1.14 1.90
N GLU A 95 -12.53 -0.28 0.94
CA GLU A 95 -11.56 0.19 -0.05
C GLU A 95 -10.59 1.22 0.55
N THR A 96 -11.10 2.17 1.33
CA THR A 96 -10.25 3.13 2.07
C THR A 96 -9.32 2.38 3.03
N SER A 97 -9.80 1.34 3.71
CA SER A 97 -8.96 0.51 4.59
C SER A 97 -7.85 -0.22 3.84
N LYS A 98 -8.07 -0.63 2.58
CA LYS A 98 -7.02 -1.22 1.75
C LYS A 98 -5.98 -0.17 1.36
N LEU A 99 -6.41 1.02 0.95
CA LEU A 99 -5.51 2.14 0.67
C LEU A 99 -4.68 2.48 1.92
N LEU A 100 -5.30 2.65 3.08
CA LEU A 100 -4.59 2.92 4.35
C LEU A 100 -3.65 1.79 4.81
N ALA A 101 -3.86 0.56 4.32
CA ALA A 101 -2.99 -0.58 4.59
C ALA A 101 -1.87 -0.75 3.54
N SER A 102 -1.88 0.04 2.46
CA SER A 102 -0.86 -0.02 1.43
C SER A 102 0.53 0.28 1.98
N GLN A 103 1.53 -0.40 1.40
CA GLN A 103 2.94 -0.09 1.63
C GLN A 103 3.47 0.94 0.61
N ASN A 104 2.68 1.25 -0.41
CA ASN A 104 3.05 2.14 -1.50
C ASN A 104 2.62 3.58 -1.20
N THR A 105 3.19 4.52 -1.93
CA THR A 105 2.79 5.93 -1.87
C THR A 105 1.43 6.07 -2.54
N ILE A 106 0.41 6.47 -1.80
CA ILE A 106 -0.94 6.68 -2.34
C ILE A 106 -1.15 8.18 -2.48
N SER A 107 -1.74 8.59 -3.60
CA SER A 107 -2.20 9.96 -3.78
C SER A 107 -3.26 10.31 -2.74
N ASP A 108 -3.05 11.41 -2.01
CA ASP A 108 -4.02 11.93 -1.05
C ASP A 108 -5.39 12.18 -1.72
N ASP A 109 -5.41 12.57 -3.00
CA ASP A 109 -6.65 12.79 -3.74
C ASP A 109 -7.42 11.50 -4.01
N LEU A 110 -6.71 10.40 -4.35
CA LEU A 110 -7.34 9.09 -4.48
C LEU A 110 -7.93 8.65 -3.14
N LEU A 111 -7.19 8.85 -2.05
CA LEU A 111 -7.63 8.48 -0.72
C LEU A 111 -8.87 9.29 -0.28
N ILE A 112 -8.88 10.60 -0.52
CA ILE A 112 -10.03 11.49 -0.28
C ILE A 112 -11.24 11.03 -1.09
N ASN A 113 -11.08 10.85 -2.40
CA ASN A 113 -12.19 10.49 -3.30
C ASN A 113 -12.79 9.12 -2.94
N THR A 114 -11.94 8.13 -2.63
CA THR A 114 -12.36 6.80 -2.21
C THR A 114 -13.13 6.86 -0.89
N PHE A 115 -12.61 7.59 0.10
CA PHE A 115 -13.27 7.76 1.39
C PHE A 115 -14.64 8.43 1.23
N ILE A 116 -14.71 9.56 0.50
CA ILE A 116 -15.95 10.28 0.26
C ILE A 116 -16.96 9.40 -0.49
N SER A 117 -16.53 8.64 -1.50
CA SER A 117 -17.39 7.69 -2.20
C SER A 117 -17.97 6.64 -1.26
N GLU A 118 -17.15 6.04 -0.39
CA GLU A 118 -17.60 5.04 0.58
C GLU A 118 -18.53 5.61 1.66
N THR A 119 -18.49 6.93 1.94
CA THR A 119 -19.44 7.54 2.88
C THR A 119 -20.90 7.36 2.45
N ASN A 120 -21.17 7.26 1.14
CA ASN A 120 -22.51 7.03 0.59
C ASN A 120 -23.10 5.65 0.94
N ASN A 121 -22.25 4.68 1.31
CA ASN A 121 -22.70 3.36 1.75
C ASN A 121 -23.25 3.36 3.19
N THR A 122 -23.21 4.51 3.87
CA THR A 122 -23.73 4.67 5.23
C THR A 122 -25.25 4.74 5.21
N THR A 123 -25.92 3.71 5.74
CA THR A 123 -27.39 3.58 5.68
C THR A 123 -28.13 4.21 6.85
N LYS A 124 -27.43 4.46 7.97
CA LYS A 124 -28.02 5.04 9.19
C LYS A 124 -27.50 6.44 9.44
N LYS A 125 -28.35 7.30 10.01
CA LYS A 125 -27.96 8.66 10.40
C LYS A 125 -26.93 8.63 11.52
N VAL A 126 -25.72 9.10 11.23
CA VAL A 126 -24.60 9.15 12.18
C VAL A 126 -24.06 10.57 12.33
N PHE A 127 -23.71 10.95 13.56
CA PHE A 127 -23.07 12.22 13.88
C PHE A 127 -21.57 12.02 14.05
N VAL A 128 -20.75 12.70 13.26
CA VAL A 128 -19.28 12.60 13.35
C VAL A 128 -18.75 13.87 14.00
N VAL A 129 -18.19 13.75 15.21
CA VAL A 129 -17.69 14.89 15.98
C VAL A 129 -16.17 14.95 15.88
N PHE A 130 -15.66 16.05 15.34
CA PHE A 130 -14.25 16.40 15.37
C PHE A 130 -13.99 17.44 16.45
N ASP A 131 -13.45 17.01 17.58
CA ASP A 131 -13.12 17.87 18.72
C ASP A 131 -11.70 18.43 18.59
N ASP A 132 -11.50 19.71 18.90
CA ASP A 132 -10.24 20.44 18.76
C ASP A 132 -9.66 20.45 17.32
N PHE A 133 -10.50 20.54 16.27
CA PHE A 133 -10.09 20.46 14.86
C PHE A 133 -9.01 21.47 14.41
N HIS A 134 -8.94 22.66 15.03
CA HIS A 134 -7.87 23.67 14.80
C HIS A 134 -6.42 23.16 14.95
N LEU A 135 -6.19 22.00 15.58
CA LEU A 135 -4.87 21.38 15.69
C LEU A 135 -4.41 20.71 14.40
N LEU A 136 -5.35 20.44 13.49
CA LEU A 136 -5.09 19.87 12.18
C LEU A 136 -4.80 21.01 11.19
N LYS A 137 -3.56 21.05 10.71
CA LYS A 137 -3.00 22.05 9.80
C LYS A 137 -2.73 21.49 8.41
N ASN A 138 -2.82 20.17 8.23
CA ASN A 138 -2.56 19.51 6.95
C ASN A 138 -3.57 19.97 5.88
N PRO A 139 -3.11 20.47 4.71
CA PRO A 139 -4.00 20.97 3.66
C PRO A 139 -4.91 19.90 3.06
N TYR A 140 -4.51 18.62 3.05
CA TYR A 140 -5.34 17.54 2.53
C TYR A 140 -6.45 17.12 3.49
N ILE A 141 -6.25 17.23 4.80
CA ILE A 141 -7.33 17.07 5.79
C ILE A 141 -8.38 18.18 5.61
N ILE A 142 -7.91 19.41 5.34
CA ILE A 142 -8.78 20.53 5.01
C ILE A 142 -9.56 20.23 3.72
N LYS A 143 -8.87 19.83 2.64
CA LYS A 143 -9.47 19.46 1.36
C LYS A 143 -10.50 18.34 1.49
N LEU A 144 -10.26 17.36 2.36
CA LEU A 144 -11.21 16.29 2.67
C LEU A 144 -12.53 16.85 3.23
N VAL A 145 -12.45 17.75 4.21
CA VAL A 145 -13.64 18.39 4.82
C VAL A 145 -14.36 19.27 3.79
N GLU A 146 -13.62 20.02 2.96
CA GLU A 146 -14.21 20.81 1.88
C GLU A 146 -14.93 19.94 0.84
N THR A 147 -14.33 18.80 0.47
CA THR A 147 -14.93 17.83 -0.45
C THR A 147 -16.22 17.24 0.13
N TYR A 148 -16.21 16.85 1.41
CA TYR A 148 -17.41 16.38 2.10
C TYR A 148 -18.53 17.42 2.10
N LEU A 149 -18.24 18.69 2.38
CA LEU A 149 -19.25 19.74 2.42
C LEU A 149 -19.80 20.08 1.03
N THR A 150 -18.98 19.87 -0.01
CA THR A 150 -19.38 20.04 -1.41
C THR A 150 -20.25 18.89 -1.90
N PHE A 151 -19.96 17.67 -1.46
CA PHE A 151 -20.68 16.45 -1.84
C PHE A 151 -21.16 15.70 -0.59
N PRO A 152 -22.12 16.26 0.17
CA PRO A 152 -22.48 15.70 1.46
C PRO A 152 -23.28 14.40 1.31
N PRO A 153 -22.85 13.30 1.94
CA PRO A 153 -23.62 12.06 2.00
C PRO A 153 -24.90 12.28 2.83
N GLN A 154 -25.97 11.57 2.46
CA GLN A 154 -27.31 11.80 3.03
C GLN A 154 -27.39 11.54 4.55
N ASN A 155 -26.62 10.58 5.05
CA ASN A 155 -26.79 10.02 6.39
C ASN A 155 -25.68 10.41 7.37
N ILE A 156 -24.79 11.33 7.02
CA ILE A 156 -23.70 11.74 7.91
C ILE A 156 -23.85 13.23 8.19
N HIS A 157 -23.82 13.61 9.45
CA HIS A 157 -23.75 15.00 9.89
C HIS A 157 -22.44 15.25 10.63
N VAL A 158 -21.59 16.14 10.09
CA VAL A 158 -20.30 16.46 10.70
C VAL A 158 -20.44 17.62 11.69
N ILE A 159 -19.88 17.46 12.88
CA ILE A 159 -19.82 18.48 13.93
C ILE A 159 -18.35 18.83 14.19
N ILE A 160 -17.96 20.07 13.86
CA ILE A 160 -16.58 20.54 14.03
C ILE A 160 -16.51 21.47 15.23
N LEU A 161 -15.69 21.11 16.22
CA LEU A 161 -15.40 21.95 17.38
C LEU A 161 -14.01 22.56 17.21
N SER A 162 -13.96 23.88 17.18
CA SER A 162 -12.72 24.62 16.96
C SER A 162 -12.61 25.83 17.89
N ARG A 163 -11.37 26.29 18.11
CA ARG A 163 -11.09 27.48 18.94
C ARG A 163 -11.05 28.77 18.16
N HIS A 164 -10.58 28.68 16.93
CA HIS A 164 -10.45 29.80 16.01
C HIS A 164 -11.26 29.49 14.76
N ASP A 165 -11.46 30.53 13.95
CA ASP A 165 -11.99 30.32 12.61
C ASP A 165 -11.10 29.37 11.83
N LEU A 166 -11.75 28.44 11.12
CA LEU A 166 -11.06 27.51 10.24
C LEU A 166 -10.53 28.29 9.02
N ILE A 167 -9.38 27.87 8.50
CA ILE A 167 -8.63 28.59 7.46
C ILE A 167 -9.39 28.60 6.11
N PHE A 168 -10.42 27.77 5.95
CA PHE A 168 -11.22 27.65 4.74
C PHE A 168 -12.53 28.47 4.81
N SER A 169 -12.87 29.10 3.68
CA SER A 169 -13.95 30.08 3.57
C SER A 169 -15.24 29.43 3.05
N PHE A 170 -16.29 29.39 3.89
CA PHE A 170 -17.64 28.90 3.55
C PHE A 170 -18.72 29.94 3.16
N PRO A 171 -18.45 31.11 2.55
CA PRO A 171 -19.50 32.08 2.24
C PRO A 171 -20.69 31.44 1.53
N ARG A 172 -20.45 30.59 0.52
CA ARG A 172 -21.51 29.95 -0.26
C ARG A 172 -22.42 29.02 0.55
N TYR A 173 -21.87 28.23 1.47
CA TYR A 173 -22.65 27.29 2.29
C TYR A 173 -23.35 27.98 3.46
N ARG A 174 -22.74 29.04 4.00
CA ARG A 174 -23.39 29.94 4.96
C ARG A 174 -24.57 30.67 4.34
N LEU A 175 -24.40 31.18 3.12
CA LEU A 175 -25.45 31.86 2.35
C LEU A 175 -26.61 30.92 2.02
N ASN A 176 -26.33 29.64 1.71
CA ASN A 176 -27.36 28.63 1.44
C ASN A 176 -27.97 27.98 2.70
N ASN A 177 -27.62 28.47 3.90
CA ASN A 177 -28.10 27.93 5.19
C ASN A 177 -27.82 26.42 5.38
N ALA A 178 -26.82 25.87 4.68
CA ALA A 178 -26.48 24.44 4.68
C ALA A 178 -25.61 24.02 5.87
N ILE A 179 -25.06 24.99 6.61
CA ILE A 179 -24.25 24.80 7.82
C ILE A 179 -24.92 25.54 8.98
N LEU A 180 -24.85 24.99 10.19
CA LEU A 180 -25.15 25.70 11.44
C LEU A 180 -23.84 26.22 12.04
N ASP A 181 -23.67 27.54 12.11
CA ASP A 181 -22.54 28.17 12.82
C ASP A 181 -22.98 28.60 14.22
N ILE A 182 -22.33 28.04 15.25
CA ILE A 182 -22.49 28.45 16.66
C ILE A 182 -21.20 29.16 17.09
N ARG A 183 -21.32 30.42 17.52
CA ARG A 183 -20.19 31.28 17.87
C ARG A 183 -20.14 31.58 19.37
N MET A 184 -19.08 32.28 19.79
CA MET A 184 -18.87 32.69 21.19
C MET A 184 -20.13 33.35 21.79
N LYS A 185 -20.73 34.30 21.08
CA LYS A 185 -21.96 35.00 21.51
C LYS A 185 -23.13 34.06 21.80
N ASP A 186 -23.24 32.95 21.06
CA ASP A 186 -24.33 31.99 21.20
C ASP A 186 -24.09 31.09 22.42
N LEU A 187 -22.81 30.77 22.71
CA LEU A 187 -22.41 29.93 23.84
C LEU A 187 -22.34 30.66 25.18
N ASN A 188 -22.32 31.99 25.17
CA ASN A 188 -22.34 32.81 26.38
C ASN A 188 -23.55 32.47 27.26
N LEU A 189 -23.30 32.37 28.57
CA LEU A 189 -24.35 32.25 29.55
C LEU A 189 -25.20 33.52 29.54
N THR A 190 -26.49 33.31 29.34
CA THR A 190 -27.49 34.36 29.56
C THR A 190 -27.69 34.61 31.06
N LEU A 191 -28.34 35.72 31.42
CA LEU A 191 -28.65 36.04 32.81
C LEU A 191 -29.53 34.98 33.48
N ASP A 192 -30.50 34.44 32.74
CA ASP A 192 -31.38 33.39 33.24
C ASP A 192 -30.62 32.06 33.40
N GLU A 193 -29.78 31.70 32.43
CA GLU A 193 -28.91 30.52 32.53
C GLU A 193 -27.93 30.64 33.70
N LEU A 194 -27.30 31.81 33.91
CA LEU A 194 -26.40 32.06 35.03
C LEU A 194 -27.12 31.92 36.38
N LYS A 195 -28.31 32.52 36.50
CA LYS A 195 -29.12 32.45 37.73
C LYS A 195 -29.49 31.00 38.05
N MET A 196 -29.92 30.24 37.05
CA MET A 196 -30.23 28.82 37.20
C MET A 196 -28.98 28.02 37.56
N TYR A 197 -27.85 28.30 36.91
CA TYR A 197 -26.58 27.61 37.14
C TYR A 197 -26.03 27.82 38.55
N ALA A 198 -25.99 29.07 39.03
CA ALA A 198 -25.57 29.41 40.38
C ALA A 198 -26.44 28.73 41.44
N LYS A 199 -27.76 28.68 41.23
CA LYS A 199 -28.67 27.99 42.14
C LYS A 199 -28.50 26.48 42.11
N THR A 200 -28.41 25.87 40.92
CA THR A 200 -28.47 24.41 40.76
C THR A 200 -27.14 23.74 41.10
N CYS A 201 -26.01 24.34 40.72
CA CYS A 201 -24.69 23.74 40.87
C CYS A 201 -23.95 24.23 42.13
N PHE A 202 -24.24 25.46 42.58
CA PHE A 202 -23.55 26.06 43.74
C PHE A 202 -24.49 26.32 44.92
N ASP A 203 -25.80 26.12 44.80
CA ASP A 203 -26.77 26.47 45.85
C ASP A 203 -26.67 27.94 46.29
N LEU A 204 -26.35 28.83 45.34
CA LEU A 204 -26.20 30.26 45.57
C LEU A 204 -27.42 31.03 45.07
N ALA A 205 -28.04 31.81 45.95
CA ALA A 205 -29.09 32.77 45.61
C ALA A 205 -28.49 34.17 45.42
N LEU A 206 -28.00 34.47 44.21
CA LEU A 206 -27.38 35.75 43.89
C LEU A 206 -28.42 36.83 43.52
N SER A 207 -28.16 38.08 43.92
CA SER A 207 -28.96 39.23 43.55
C SER A 207 -28.80 39.58 42.05
N LYS A 208 -29.74 40.32 41.48
CA LYS A 208 -29.66 40.78 40.08
C LYS A 208 -28.40 41.61 39.81
N GLU A 209 -27.96 42.39 40.80
CA GLU A 209 -26.73 43.20 40.72
C GLU A 209 -25.49 42.33 40.69
N GLN A 210 -25.43 41.29 41.54
CA GLN A 210 -24.33 40.32 41.56
C GLN A 210 -24.25 39.52 40.27
N LEU A 211 -25.39 39.05 39.74
CA LEU A 211 -25.47 38.34 38.47
C LEU A 211 -24.98 39.22 37.31
N ASN A 212 -25.41 40.48 37.26
CA ASN A 212 -24.96 41.44 36.26
C ASN A 212 -23.46 41.75 36.39
N LEU A 213 -22.93 41.84 37.61
CA LEU A 213 -21.50 42.04 37.84
C LEU A 213 -20.69 40.86 37.31
N ILE A 214 -21.11 39.62 37.60
CA ILE A 214 -20.46 38.40 37.10
C ILE A 214 -20.51 38.35 35.58
N LEU A 215 -21.66 38.62 34.96
CA LEU A 215 -21.78 38.67 33.49
C LEU A 215 -20.93 39.78 32.87
N ARG A 216 -20.86 40.98 33.46
CA ARG A 216 -20.00 42.05 32.97
C ARG A 216 -18.51 41.69 33.07
N LYS A 217 -18.10 41.01 34.13
CA LYS A 217 -16.70 40.60 34.34
C LYS A 217 -16.27 39.42 33.48
N THR A 218 -17.19 38.52 33.12
CA THR A 218 -16.89 37.28 32.39
C THR A 218 -17.39 37.27 30.96
N GLU A 219 -18.18 38.27 30.58
CA GLU A 219 -18.93 38.34 29.32
C GLU A 219 -19.81 37.10 29.06
N GLY A 220 -20.19 36.36 30.11
CA GLY A 220 -20.94 35.11 30.00
C GLY A 220 -20.08 33.89 29.65
N TRP A 221 -18.76 33.98 29.68
CA TRP A 221 -17.87 32.84 29.48
C TRP A 221 -18.09 31.77 30.56
N PHE A 222 -18.58 30.60 30.14
CA PHE A 222 -19.03 29.54 31.05
C PHE A 222 -17.99 29.14 32.10
N LEU A 223 -16.73 28.91 31.69
CA LEU A 223 -15.68 28.54 32.62
C LEU A 223 -15.31 29.68 33.57
N GLY A 224 -15.21 30.92 33.07
CA GLY A 224 -14.95 32.09 33.92
C GLY A 224 -16.04 32.29 34.97
N VAL A 225 -17.32 32.13 34.57
CA VAL A 225 -18.46 32.13 35.49
C VAL A 225 -18.33 31.03 36.55
N ASN A 226 -18.09 29.79 36.13
CA ASN A 226 -17.94 28.65 37.04
C ASN A 226 -16.85 28.91 38.08
N GLN A 227 -15.74 29.52 37.68
CA GLN A 227 -14.63 29.85 38.58
C GLN A 227 -14.99 30.95 39.58
N ILE A 228 -15.67 32.02 39.15
CA ILE A 228 -16.11 33.08 40.07
C ILE A 228 -17.09 32.52 41.10
N LEU A 229 -18.05 31.70 40.67
CA LEU A 229 -19.03 31.07 41.58
C LEU A 229 -18.37 30.12 42.58
N TYR A 230 -17.36 29.36 42.14
CA TYR A 230 -16.58 28.48 43.01
C TYR A 230 -15.77 29.27 44.04
N ALA A 231 -15.01 30.29 43.62
CA ALA A 231 -14.23 31.13 44.52
C ALA A 231 -15.11 31.84 45.55
N TYR A 232 -16.31 32.26 45.15
CA TYR A 232 -17.29 32.86 46.04
C TYR A 232 -17.81 31.87 47.10
N LYS A 233 -18.09 30.61 46.71
CA LYS A 233 -18.65 29.60 47.61
C LYS A 233 -17.61 28.93 48.51
N GLU A 234 -16.53 28.44 47.94
CA GLU A 234 -15.59 27.53 48.63
C GLU A 234 -14.41 28.28 49.26
N LEU A 235 -14.04 29.44 48.72
CA LEU A 235 -12.93 30.26 49.23
C LEU A 235 -13.40 31.47 50.06
N ASN A 236 -14.71 31.64 50.27
CA ASN A 236 -15.34 32.80 50.94
C ASN A 236 -14.83 34.17 50.41
N ALA A 237 -14.45 34.23 49.13
CA ALA A 237 -13.90 35.45 48.56
C ALA A 237 -15.02 36.47 48.23
N PRO A 238 -14.91 37.74 48.66
CA PRO A 238 -15.92 38.75 48.33
C PRO A 238 -15.92 39.09 46.82
N LEU A 239 -17.11 39.08 46.20
CA LEU A 239 -17.33 39.44 44.77
C LEU A 239 -16.74 40.81 44.36
N ALA A 240 -16.52 41.70 45.33
CA ALA A 240 -16.10 43.08 45.13
C ALA A 240 -14.58 43.30 45.04
N ASN A 241 -13.74 42.39 45.56
CA ASN A 241 -12.28 42.60 45.58
C ASN A 241 -11.57 41.70 44.57
N LYS A 242 -11.40 42.19 43.33
CA LYS A 242 -10.32 41.88 42.37
C LYS A 242 -10.68 42.58 41.04
N ASN A 243 -9.79 43.47 40.60
CA ASN A 243 -10.01 44.46 39.52
C ASN A 243 -9.40 44.09 38.16
N ASP A 244 -8.77 42.92 37.99
CA ASP A 244 -8.14 42.59 36.71
C ASP A 244 -9.01 41.61 35.91
N VAL A 245 -9.52 42.11 34.78
CA VAL A 245 -10.44 41.44 33.86
C VAL A 245 -9.64 40.54 32.90
N LEU A 246 -10.06 39.28 32.77
CA LEU A 246 -9.42 38.22 31.98
C LEU A 246 -9.76 38.31 30.47
N SER A 247 -8.75 38.54 29.64
CA SER A 247 -8.73 38.34 28.18
C SER A 247 -8.25 36.92 27.82
N GLN A 248 -8.43 36.50 26.55
CA GLN A 248 -7.98 35.18 26.05
C GLN A 248 -6.49 34.87 26.30
N HIS A 249 -5.63 35.90 26.37
CA HIS A 249 -4.20 35.75 26.67
C HIS A 249 -3.89 35.64 28.18
N GLN A 250 -4.75 36.18 29.05
CA GLN A 250 -4.59 36.15 30.53
C GLN A 250 -5.05 34.82 31.16
N PHE A 251 -5.49 33.84 30.37
CA PHE A 251 -5.92 32.55 30.90
C PHE A 251 -4.76 31.58 31.19
N SER A 252 -3.63 31.71 30.50
CA SER A 252 -2.40 31.02 30.91
C SER A 252 -1.91 31.55 32.26
N ASP A 253 -2.05 32.86 32.49
CA ASP A 253 -1.74 33.49 33.76
C ASP A 253 -2.74 33.04 34.84
N TYR A 254 -4.03 32.93 34.53
CA TYR A 254 -5.01 32.36 35.45
C TYR A 254 -4.71 30.90 35.84
N PHE A 255 -4.46 30.01 34.87
CA PHE A 255 -4.10 28.62 35.19
C PHE A 255 -2.84 28.55 36.03
N ARG A 256 -1.86 29.41 35.74
CA ARG A 256 -0.67 29.54 36.57
C ARG A 256 -1.07 29.98 37.99
N ASP A 257 -1.65 31.17 38.12
CA ASP A 257 -1.75 31.93 39.37
C ASP A 257 -2.91 31.48 40.29
N GLU A 258 -3.95 30.85 39.74
CA GLU A 258 -5.18 30.50 40.48
C GLU A 258 -5.51 28.99 40.43
N VAL A 259 -4.76 28.17 39.67
CA VAL A 259 -4.95 26.70 39.65
C VAL A 259 -3.68 25.97 40.01
N ILE A 260 -2.58 26.20 39.28
CA ILE A 260 -1.32 25.48 39.43
C ILE A 260 -0.60 25.93 40.71
N THR A 261 -0.40 27.24 40.91
CA THR A 261 0.31 27.78 42.10
C THR A 261 -0.43 27.53 43.41
N LEU A 262 -1.76 27.41 43.37
CA LEU A 262 -2.58 27.09 44.55
C LEU A 262 -2.55 25.60 44.92
N GLN A 263 -2.04 24.72 44.05
CA GLN A 263 -1.81 23.32 44.43
C GLN A 263 -0.61 23.21 45.37
N SER A 264 -0.60 22.16 46.21
CA SER A 264 0.61 21.77 46.93
C SER A 264 1.76 21.49 45.96
N GLU A 265 3.00 21.66 46.42
CA GLU A 265 4.19 21.43 45.61
C GLU A 265 4.21 20.02 44.98
N ASP A 266 3.78 19.02 45.75
CA ASP A 266 3.70 17.64 45.29
C ASP A 266 2.62 17.45 44.20
N SER A 267 1.44 18.05 44.36
CA SER A 267 0.40 18.01 43.32
C SER A 267 0.82 18.71 42.04
N GLN A 268 1.59 19.80 42.13
CA GLN A 268 2.16 20.45 40.93
C GLN A 268 3.11 19.51 40.17
N LYS A 269 4.01 18.82 40.90
CA LYS A 269 4.92 17.82 40.31
C LYS A 269 4.16 16.70 39.59
N VAL A 270 3.09 16.18 40.19
CA VAL A 270 2.22 15.17 39.55
C VAL A 270 1.62 15.70 38.24
N LEU A 271 1.05 16.91 38.26
CA LEU A 271 0.43 17.51 37.07
C LEU A 271 1.46 17.76 35.95
N PHE A 272 2.66 18.21 36.30
CA PHE A 272 3.74 18.41 35.33
C PHE A 272 4.17 17.10 34.66
N ILE A 273 4.31 16.01 35.41
CA ILE A 273 4.62 14.69 34.83
C ILE A 273 3.52 14.24 33.87
N CYS A 274 2.25 14.36 34.29
CA CYS A 274 1.11 14.02 33.45
C CYS A 274 1.11 14.83 32.14
N SER A 275 1.57 16.09 32.16
CA SER A 275 1.59 16.98 30.99
C SER A 275 2.65 16.63 29.92
N LEU A 276 3.52 15.66 30.20
CA LEU A 276 4.49 15.15 29.22
C LEU A 276 3.88 14.18 28.21
N PHE A 277 2.70 13.65 28.52
CA PHE A 277 2.03 12.61 27.75
C PHE A 277 0.68 13.12 27.25
N SER A 278 0.36 12.83 25.98
CA SER A 278 -0.94 13.18 25.40
C SER A 278 -2.10 12.48 26.12
N GLN A 279 -1.83 11.31 26.71
CA GLN A 279 -2.71 10.55 27.56
C GLN A 279 -1.91 9.86 28.67
N PHE A 280 -2.51 9.69 29.83
CA PHE A 280 -1.86 9.05 30.99
C PHE A 280 -2.87 8.25 31.80
N ASN A 281 -2.37 7.29 32.56
CA ASN A 281 -3.12 6.57 33.58
C ASN A 281 -2.35 6.60 34.90
N LYS A 282 -2.99 6.13 35.97
CA LYS A 282 -2.35 6.09 37.30
C LYS A 282 -1.05 5.28 37.30
N GLU A 283 -1.03 4.12 36.65
CA GLU A 283 0.13 3.21 36.65
C GLU A 283 1.38 3.82 36.00
N LEU A 284 1.21 4.58 34.90
CA LEU A 284 2.29 5.31 34.26
C LEU A 284 2.84 6.39 35.20
N VAL A 285 1.95 7.16 35.81
CA VAL A 285 2.32 8.26 36.73
C VAL A 285 3.03 7.71 37.96
N ASP A 286 2.51 6.64 38.56
CA ASP A 286 3.13 5.93 39.68
C ASP A 286 4.53 5.42 39.32
N CYS A 287 4.69 4.83 38.13
CA CYS A 287 5.99 4.32 37.67
C CYS A 287 7.06 5.42 37.62
N ILE A 288 6.69 6.60 37.12
CA ILE A 288 7.62 7.74 37.01
C ILE A 288 7.90 8.32 38.40
N LEU A 289 6.86 8.59 39.19
CA LEU A 289 6.98 9.23 40.50
C LEU A 289 7.73 8.37 41.51
N ASN A 290 7.49 7.06 41.55
CA ASN A 290 8.21 6.14 42.44
C ASN A 290 9.74 6.12 42.18
N THR A 291 10.17 6.59 41.01
CA THR A 291 11.59 6.68 40.64
C THR A 291 12.17 8.08 40.89
N ILE A 292 11.41 9.12 40.51
CA ILE A 292 11.90 10.52 40.47
C ILE A 292 11.62 11.29 41.76
N ALA A 293 10.50 11.00 42.42
CA ALA A 293 10.03 11.69 43.62
C ALA A 293 9.27 10.71 44.54
N PRO A 294 9.94 9.66 45.07
CA PRO A 294 9.30 8.61 45.88
C PRO A 294 8.69 9.12 47.19
N GLU A 295 9.06 10.32 47.63
CA GLU A 295 8.47 11.01 48.77
C GLU A 295 7.00 11.43 48.54
N ILE A 296 6.54 11.54 47.29
CA ILE A 296 5.16 11.93 46.97
C ILE A 296 4.22 10.78 47.30
N SER A 297 3.31 11.02 48.24
CA SER A 297 2.40 9.99 48.72
C SER A 297 1.39 9.54 47.66
N GLN A 298 1.05 8.24 47.67
CA GLN A 298 -0.01 7.66 46.83
C GLN A 298 -1.36 8.35 46.99
N THR A 299 -1.66 8.86 48.19
CA THR A 299 -2.85 9.68 48.47
C THR A 299 -2.82 10.99 47.68
N THR A 300 -1.67 11.66 47.56
CA THR A 300 -1.52 12.89 46.77
C THR A 300 -1.72 12.63 45.28
N ILE A 301 -1.16 11.54 44.76
CA ILE A 301 -1.34 11.13 43.36
C ILE A 301 -2.82 10.87 43.07
N ASN A 302 -3.49 10.05 43.89
CA ASN A 302 -4.91 9.76 43.75
C ASN A 302 -5.77 11.02 43.82
N ASN A 303 -5.54 11.87 44.82
CA ASN A 303 -6.28 13.11 44.99
C ASN A 303 -6.09 14.03 43.78
N THR A 304 -4.87 14.13 43.24
CA THR A 304 -4.58 14.96 42.06
C THR A 304 -5.29 14.43 40.81
N LEU A 305 -5.31 13.11 40.59
CA LEU A 305 -5.94 12.50 39.42
C LEU A 305 -7.48 12.50 39.50
N VAL A 306 -8.05 12.44 40.71
CA VAL A 306 -9.51 12.44 40.95
C VAL A 306 -10.06 13.86 41.13
N ASN A 307 -9.21 14.85 41.42
CA ASN A 307 -9.65 16.23 41.62
C ASN A 307 -10.23 16.79 40.32
N LYS A 308 -11.56 16.98 40.35
CA LYS A 308 -12.38 17.47 39.24
C LYS A 308 -11.96 18.86 38.75
N ASN A 309 -11.21 19.61 39.56
CA ASN A 309 -10.72 20.96 39.24
C ASN A 309 -9.36 20.97 38.53
N ASN A 310 -8.72 19.81 38.31
CA ASN A 310 -7.48 19.70 37.54
C ASN A 310 -7.70 19.56 36.03
N PHE A 311 -8.91 19.84 35.54
CA PHE A 311 -9.25 19.82 34.12
C PHE A 311 -8.89 18.50 33.42
N ILE A 312 -8.99 17.40 34.18
CA ILE A 312 -8.74 16.05 33.72
C ILE A 312 -10.02 15.50 33.07
N ILE A 313 -9.87 14.90 31.90
CA ILE A 313 -10.94 14.28 31.12
C ILE A 313 -10.71 12.77 31.13
N GLY A 314 -11.68 12.01 31.64
CA GLY A 314 -11.68 10.55 31.54
C GLY A 314 -11.90 10.10 30.10
N LEU A 315 -11.04 9.19 29.63
CA LEU A 315 -11.03 8.68 28.26
C LEU A 315 -11.69 7.31 28.09
N ASP A 316 -12.08 6.64 29.16
CA ASP A 316 -12.77 5.35 29.09
C ASP A 316 -13.92 5.25 30.11
N SER A 317 -14.76 4.24 29.98
CA SER A 317 -15.93 4.05 30.85
C SER A 317 -15.58 3.67 32.29
N VAL A 318 -14.35 3.23 32.54
CA VAL A 318 -13.83 2.82 33.85
C VAL A 318 -13.01 3.95 34.50
N ASN A 319 -12.83 5.07 33.79
CA ASN A 319 -11.89 6.15 34.07
C ASN A 319 -10.48 5.65 34.46
N GLN A 320 -9.89 4.77 33.66
CA GLN A 320 -8.49 4.36 33.85
C GLN A 320 -7.52 5.28 33.09
N TRP A 321 -7.89 5.67 31.89
CA TRP A 321 -7.12 6.61 31.06
C TRP A 321 -7.68 8.02 31.14
N TYR A 322 -6.75 8.96 31.12
CA TYR A 322 -7.00 10.38 31.30
C TYR A 322 -6.25 11.20 30.25
N ARG A 323 -6.77 12.39 29.95
CA ARG A 323 -6.02 13.48 29.33
C ARG A 323 -6.33 14.78 30.02
N PHE A 324 -5.45 15.76 29.87
CA PHE A 324 -5.79 17.13 30.24
C PHE A 324 -6.63 17.80 29.16
N HIS A 325 -7.49 18.72 29.59
CA HIS A 325 -8.03 19.73 28.71
C HIS A 325 -6.86 20.53 28.10
N HIS A 326 -6.86 20.72 26.77
CA HIS A 326 -5.65 21.14 26.06
C HIS A 326 -5.07 22.49 26.49
N GLN A 327 -5.88 23.49 26.88
CA GLN A 327 -5.29 24.73 27.41
C GLN A 327 -4.63 24.57 28.77
N PHE A 328 -5.15 23.68 29.61
CA PHE A 328 -4.53 23.37 30.88
C PHE A 328 -3.23 22.60 30.64
N HIS A 329 -3.22 21.68 29.67
CA HIS A 329 -2.01 21.00 29.20
C HIS A 329 -0.93 21.97 28.70
N GLU A 330 -1.30 22.99 27.91
CA GLU A 330 -0.37 24.04 27.44
C GLU A 330 0.17 24.87 28.61
N ALA A 331 -0.71 25.32 29.51
CA ALA A 331 -0.30 26.07 30.70
C ALA A 331 0.62 25.24 31.60
N LEU A 332 0.32 23.96 31.83
CA LEU A 332 1.19 23.03 32.56
C LEU A 332 2.55 22.87 31.90
N ASN A 333 2.61 22.71 30.57
CA ASN A 333 3.88 22.58 29.87
C ASN A 333 4.72 23.86 29.92
N LEU A 334 4.10 25.04 29.80
CA LEU A 334 4.79 26.33 29.95
C LEU A 334 5.31 26.53 31.38
N ASN A 335 4.49 26.24 32.38
CA ASN A 335 4.89 26.35 33.79
C ASN A 335 5.96 25.33 34.15
N PHE A 336 5.84 24.09 33.66
CA PHE A 336 6.84 23.06 33.91
C PHE A 336 8.21 23.48 33.40
N LYS A 337 8.30 24.06 32.19
CA LYS A 337 9.57 24.55 31.63
C LYS A 337 10.28 25.57 32.55
N ASN A 338 9.51 26.39 33.27
CA ASN A 338 10.02 27.43 34.16
C ASN A 338 10.15 26.97 35.63
N HIS A 339 9.71 25.77 35.97
CA HIS A 339 9.72 25.24 37.34
C HIS A 339 11.05 24.51 37.65
N PRO A 340 11.59 24.57 38.89
CA PRO A 340 12.83 23.86 39.24
C PRO A 340 12.80 22.36 38.96
N PHE A 341 11.63 21.73 39.07
CA PHE A 341 11.42 20.31 38.77
C PHE A 341 11.67 19.94 37.29
N ASN A 342 11.77 20.91 36.37
CA ASN A 342 12.09 20.70 34.96
C ASN A 342 13.40 19.94 34.75
N ILE A 343 14.32 19.98 35.72
CA ILE A 343 15.57 19.22 35.68
C ILE A 343 15.33 17.72 35.47
N PHE A 344 14.20 17.18 35.96
CA PHE A 344 13.81 15.78 35.81
C PHE A 344 12.98 15.50 34.55
N ARG A 345 12.69 16.51 33.70
CA ARG A 345 11.84 16.36 32.51
C ARG A 345 12.36 15.26 31.57
N SER A 346 13.66 15.27 31.29
CA SER A 346 14.30 14.26 30.43
C SER A 346 14.16 12.86 31.03
N GLU A 347 14.36 12.71 32.33
CA GLU A 347 14.27 11.42 33.01
C GLU A 347 12.82 10.90 33.07
N CYS A 348 11.85 11.78 33.31
CA CYS A 348 10.43 11.45 33.27
C CYS A 348 9.99 10.94 31.89
N LEU A 349 10.42 11.62 30.81
CA LEU A 349 10.17 11.21 29.43
C LEU A 349 10.81 9.85 29.12
N GLN A 350 12.03 9.61 29.62
CA GLN A 350 12.70 8.32 29.45
C GLN A 350 11.92 7.18 30.14
N ILE A 351 11.58 7.32 31.43
CA ILE A 351 10.88 6.29 32.20
C ILE A 351 9.49 6.02 31.61
N GLY A 352 8.75 7.09 31.28
CA GLY A 352 7.44 6.95 30.64
C GLY A 352 7.53 6.32 29.25
N GLY A 353 8.54 6.67 28.46
CA GLY A 353 8.81 6.04 27.16
C GLY A 353 9.05 4.53 27.28
N GLU A 354 9.87 4.11 28.25
CA GLU A 354 10.10 2.69 28.54
C GLU A 354 8.82 1.97 29.01
N TRP A 355 8.00 2.63 29.85
CA TRP A 355 6.71 2.10 30.29
C TRP A 355 5.75 1.90 29.13
N LEU A 356 5.64 2.88 28.21
CA LEU A 356 4.78 2.81 27.03
C LEU A 356 5.15 1.63 26.12
N ILE A 357 6.45 1.44 25.88
CA ILE A 357 6.96 0.30 25.10
C ILE A 357 6.62 -1.04 25.77
N LYS A 358 6.74 -1.12 27.10
CA LYS A 358 6.39 -2.33 27.87
C LYS A 358 4.89 -2.67 27.74
N HIS A 359 4.04 -1.66 27.54
CA HIS A 359 2.60 -1.80 27.32
C HIS A 359 2.20 -1.80 25.83
N HIS A 360 3.14 -2.07 24.92
CA HIS A 360 2.90 -2.21 23.47
C HIS A 360 2.50 -0.92 22.73
N LEU A 361 2.74 0.25 23.32
CA LEU A 361 2.61 1.57 22.70
C LEU A 361 3.98 2.02 22.20
N TYR A 362 4.42 1.40 21.10
CA TYR A 362 5.82 1.48 20.66
C TYR A 362 6.21 2.84 20.10
N GLU A 363 5.39 3.39 19.22
CA GLU A 363 5.61 4.68 18.57
C GLU A 363 5.66 5.79 19.61
N ASP A 364 4.64 5.89 20.46
CA ASP A 364 4.57 6.88 21.53
C ASP A 364 5.79 6.77 22.46
N GLY A 365 6.16 5.54 22.85
CA GLY A 365 7.31 5.34 23.73
C GLY A 365 8.66 5.67 23.10
N ILE A 366 8.84 5.40 21.80
CA ILE A 366 10.04 5.81 21.05
C ILE A 366 10.08 7.33 20.90
N ILE A 367 8.95 7.99 20.58
CA ILE A 367 8.84 9.45 20.51
C ILE A 367 9.26 10.07 21.84
N LYS A 368 8.72 9.58 22.98
CA LYS A 368 9.08 10.10 24.30
C LYS A 368 10.55 9.85 24.64
N THR A 369 11.12 8.74 24.21
CA THR A 369 12.57 8.48 24.38
C THR A 369 13.42 9.41 23.51
N ILE A 370 12.98 9.76 22.31
CA ILE A 370 13.66 10.76 21.45
C ILE A 370 13.54 12.16 22.07
N GLU A 371 12.35 12.57 22.50
CA GLU A 371 12.09 13.86 23.17
C GLU A 371 12.91 14.00 24.47
N SER A 372 13.22 12.90 25.16
CA SER A 372 14.10 12.90 26.33
C SER A 372 15.56 13.25 26.01
N GLY A 373 15.95 13.26 24.73
CA GLY A 373 17.32 13.42 24.25
C GLY A 373 18.16 12.13 24.30
N LYS A 374 17.60 11.00 24.75
CA LYS A 374 18.29 9.71 24.85
C LYS A 374 18.22 8.93 23.53
N ILE A 375 18.71 9.52 22.44
CA ILE A 375 18.65 8.94 21.09
C ILE A 375 19.22 7.51 21.02
N LYS A 376 20.38 7.25 21.65
CA LYS A 376 20.99 5.90 21.68
C LYS A 376 20.08 4.85 22.33
N LEU A 377 19.27 5.25 23.32
CA LEU A 377 18.30 4.36 23.95
C LEU A 377 17.13 4.10 23.00
N ALA A 378 16.63 5.11 22.31
CA ALA A 378 15.58 4.97 21.30
C ALA A 378 16.01 4.01 20.17
N VAL A 379 17.26 4.11 19.69
CA VAL A 379 17.83 3.16 18.72
C VAL A 379 17.85 1.73 19.29
N LYS A 380 18.27 1.54 20.54
CA LYS A 380 18.27 0.24 21.21
C LYS A 380 16.85 -0.34 21.38
N GLN A 381 15.87 0.51 21.64
CA GLN A 381 14.46 0.11 21.72
C GLN A 381 13.95 -0.33 20.34
N LEU A 382 14.22 0.45 19.29
CA LEU A 382 13.87 0.08 17.92
C LEU A 382 14.55 -1.21 17.47
N HIS A 383 15.81 -1.44 17.83
CA HIS A 383 16.52 -2.69 17.57
C HIS A 383 15.78 -3.93 18.12
N LYS A 384 15.19 -3.83 19.32
CA LYS A 384 14.40 -4.93 19.90
C LYS A 384 13.08 -5.15 19.15
N LEU A 385 12.48 -4.07 18.65
CA LEU A 385 11.17 -4.11 17.98
C LEU A 385 11.27 -4.52 16.51
N ARG A 386 12.32 -4.11 15.79
CA ARG A 386 12.42 -4.22 14.33
C ARG A 386 12.16 -5.64 13.82
N TYR A 387 12.68 -6.67 14.50
CA TYR A 387 12.50 -8.06 14.05
C TYR A 387 11.03 -8.51 14.15
N LYS A 388 10.31 -8.05 15.17
CA LYS A 388 8.86 -8.31 15.27
C LYS A 388 8.14 -7.72 14.06
N LEU A 389 8.48 -6.50 13.66
CA LEU A 389 7.89 -5.83 12.49
C LEU A 389 8.30 -6.50 11.17
N LEU A 390 9.60 -6.78 10.98
CA LEU A 390 10.13 -7.47 9.79
C LEU A 390 9.57 -8.89 9.61
N ASN A 391 9.39 -9.64 10.72
CA ASN A 391 8.82 -10.99 10.70
C ASN A 391 7.32 -11.01 10.40
N THR A 392 6.64 -9.88 10.57
CA THR A 392 5.21 -9.71 10.30
C THR A 392 4.92 -8.82 9.09
N ASP A 393 5.93 -8.59 8.23
CA ASP A 393 5.82 -7.82 6.98
C ASP A 393 5.43 -6.34 7.16
N GLN A 394 5.63 -5.78 8.36
CA GLN A 394 5.27 -4.39 8.70
C GLN A 394 6.39 -3.39 8.34
N TYR A 395 6.93 -3.48 7.12
CA TYR A 395 8.03 -2.61 6.64
C TYR A 395 7.64 -1.13 6.63
N GLY A 396 6.42 -0.80 6.21
CA GLY A 396 5.91 0.58 6.22
C GLY A 396 5.87 1.18 7.62
N ARG A 397 5.38 0.42 8.61
CA ARG A 397 5.39 0.84 10.02
C ARG A 397 6.81 1.05 10.54
N LEU A 398 7.74 0.17 10.18
CA LEU A 398 9.15 0.30 10.53
C LEU A 398 9.78 1.55 9.89
N ALA A 399 9.45 1.85 8.63
CA ALA A 399 9.89 3.07 7.93
C ALA A 399 9.35 4.34 8.60
N ASN A 400 8.07 4.33 9.02
CA ASN A 400 7.48 5.44 9.77
C ASN A 400 8.22 5.66 11.10
N ILE A 401 8.48 4.61 11.87
CA ILE A 401 9.23 4.74 13.14
C ILE A 401 10.66 5.24 12.88
N LEU A 402 11.33 4.76 11.82
CA LEU A 402 12.65 5.23 11.41
C LEU A 402 12.65 6.75 11.11
N SER A 403 11.60 7.26 10.47
CA SER A 403 11.48 8.69 10.12
C SER A 403 11.37 9.62 11.31
N LEU A 404 11.02 9.11 12.50
CA LEU A 404 10.96 9.90 13.75
C LEU A 404 12.35 10.30 14.27
N PHE A 405 13.41 9.62 13.82
CA PHE A 405 14.77 9.93 14.23
C PHE A 405 15.33 11.13 13.45
N PRO A 406 16.21 11.95 14.05
CA PRO A 406 16.91 13.01 13.32
C PRO A 406 17.68 12.47 12.10
N LEU A 407 17.66 13.19 10.97
CA LEU A 407 18.24 12.74 9.69
C LEU A 407 19.74 12.44 9.78
N ASP A 408 20.48 13.22 10.56
CA ASP A 408 21.90 13.01 10.83
C ASP A 408 22.17 11.68 11.54
N ILE A 409 21.29 11.27 12.46
CA ILE A 409 21.39 9.99 13.16
C ILE A 409 20.98 8.84 12.24
N GLN A 410 19.92 9.01 11.44
CA GLN A 410 19.51 7.99 10.46
C GLN A 410 20.63 7.64 9.48
N ASP A 411 21.49 8.60 9.15
CA ASP A 411 22.56 8.45 8.17
C ASP A 411 23.94 8.10 8.79
N SER A 412 24.06 8.09 10.13
CA SER A 412 25.33 7.80 10.82
C SER A 412 25.26 6.60 11.77
N ASP A 413 24.08 6.26 12.31
CA ASP A 413 23.90 5.11 13.18
C ASP A 413 23.76 3.81 12.36
N THR A 414 24.66 2.87 12.61
CA THR A 414 24.72 1.57 11.92
C THR A 414 23.40 0.79 11.97
N GLU A 415 22.71 0.81 13.11
CA GLU A 415 21.49 0.04 13.29
C GLU A 415 20.35 0.62 12.43
N LEU A 416 20.24 1.95 12.41
CA LEU A 416 19.26 2.65 11.58
C LEU A 416 19.59 2.52 10.08
N LEU A 417 20.86 2.57 9.70
CA LEU A 417 21.30 2.33 8.33
C LEU A 417 20.91 0.91 7.85
N LEU A 418 21.09 -0.12 8.67
CA LEU A 418 20.67 -1.48 8.33
C LEU A 418 19.14 -1.61 8.20
N ILE A 419 18.38 -0.97 9.11
CA ILE A 419 16.92 -0.92 9.01
C ILE A 419 16.49 -0.25 7.69
N LYS A 420 17.09 0.91 7.39
CA LYS A 420 16.86 1.67 6.15
C LYS A 420 17.17 0.82 4.92
N ALA A 421 18.25 0.03 4.96
CA ALA A 421 18.63 -0.86 3.86
C ALA A 421 17.58 -1.95 3.59
N PHE A 422 17.03 -2.61 4.61
CA PHE A 422 15.96 -3.59 4.42
C PHE A 422 14.63 -2.95 3.98
N VAL A 423 14.34 -1.72 4.44
CA VAL A 423 13.18 -0.96 3.95
C VAL A 423 13.34 -0.64 2.46
N LEU A 424 14.54 -0.20 2.02
CA LEU A 424 14.82 0.10 0.61
C LEU A 424 14.80 -1.15 -0.27
N GLU A 425 15.35 -2.28 0.22
CA GLU A 425 15.26 -3.58 -0.47
C GLU A 425 13.81 -3.98 -0.69
N ASN A 426 12.98 -3.89 0.36
CA ASN A 426 11.58 -4.22 0.26
C ASN A 426 10.85 -3.32 -0.76
N GLN A 427 11.19 -2.02 -0.79
CA GLN A 427 10.70 -1.05 -1.78
C GLN A 427 11.26 -1.26 -3.21
N GLY A 428 12.22 -2.17 -3.41
CA GLY A 428 12.86 -2.41 -4.71
C GLY A 428 13.81 -1.30 -5.18
N LYS A 429 14.22 -0.39 -4.29
CA LYS A 429 15.10 0.76 -4.61
C LYS A 429 16.58 0.35 -4.58
N ASN A 430 16.96 -0.55 -5.49
CA ASN A 430 18.28 -1.18 -5.51
C ASN A 430 19.43 -0.18 -5.70
N ASP A 431 19.27 0.84 -6.54
CA ASP A 431 20.33 1.83 -6.79
C ASP A 431 20.62 2.65 -5.52
N VAL A 432 19.56 3.03 -4.79
CA VAL A 432 19.69 3.73 -3.51
C VAL A 432 20.26 2.82 -2.43
N LEU A 433 19.90 1.54 -2.44
CA LEU A 433 20.46 0.53 -1.54
C LEU A 433 21.97 0.37 -1.74
N GLU A 434 22.44 0.32 -2.98
CA GLU A 434 23.88 0.23 -3.28
C GLU A 434 24.64 1.43 -2.70
N ILE A 435 24.14 2.65 -2.94
CA ILE A 435 24.71 3.88 -2.36
C ILE A 435 24.71 3.80 -0.83
N LEU A 436 23.62 3.33 -0.22
CA LEU A 436 23.52 3.21 1.24
C LEU A 436 24.54 2.22 1.81
N LEU A 437 24.75 1.07 1.16
CA LEU A 437 25.74 0.08 1.60
C LEU A 437 27.17 0.63 1.54
N THR A 438 27.49 1.55 0.62
CA THR A 438 28.80 2.21 0.61
C THR A 438 29.09 2.98 1.91
N LYS A 439 28.05 3.52 2.57
CA LYS A 439 28.19 4.18 3.89
C LYS A 439 28.50 3.19 5.01
N LEU A 440 28.13 1.92 4.87
CA LEU A 440 28.42 0.86 5.85
C LEU A 440 29.81 0.24 5.66
N ASN A 441 30.42 0.34 4.46
CA ASN A 441 31.75 -0.23 4.17
C ASN A 441 32.86 0.17 5.17
N PRO A 442 32.99 1.45 5.60
CA PRO A 442 34.00 1.84 6.58
C PRO A 442 33.78 1.20 7.96
N VAL A 443 32.53 0.99 8.36
CA VAL A 443 32.14 0.38 9.64
C VAL A 443 32.48 -1.12 9.64
N VAL A 444 32.21 -1.79 8.50
CA VAL A 444 32.59 -3.19 8.24
C VAL A 444 34.10 -3.35 8.26
N ALA A 445 34.85 -2.49 7.55
CA ALA A 445 36.31 -2.56 7.48
C ALA A 445 36.99 -2.42 8.85
N LYS A 446 36.37 -1.70 9.78
CA LYS A 446 36.84 -1.52 11.17
C LYS A 446 36.43 -2.67 12.11
N ASN A 447 35.76 -3.72 11.63
CA ASN A 447 35.22 -4.84 12.43
C ASN A 447 34.37 -4.38 13.63
N SER A 448 33.63 -3.29 13.45
CA SER A 448 32.84 -2.67 14.54
C SER A 448 31.40 -3.20 14.64
N LEU A 449 31.00 -4.08 13.71
CA LEU A 449 29.67 -4.70 13.69
C LEU A 449 29.56 -5.87 14.67
N THR A 450 28.40 -6.02 15.30
CA THR A 450 28.05 -7.29 15.96
C THR A 450 27.92 -8.43 14.94
N LYS A 451 28.04 -9.69 15.37
CA LYS A 451 27.82 -10.86 14.48
C LYS A 451 26.48 -10.77 13.74
N GLN A 452 25.42 -10.36 14.44
CA GLN A 452 24.09 -10.20 13.85
C GLN A 452 24.09 -9.16 12.72
N GLN A 453 24.61 -7.96 12.99
CA GLN A 453 24.68 -6.86 12.02
C GLN A 453 25.58 -7.20 10.82
N LEU A 454 26.69 -7.90 11.07
CA LEU A 454 27.56 -8.40 10.01
C LEU A 454 26.84 -9.41 9.12
N GLY A 455 26.08 -10.34 9.72
CA GLY A 455 25.26 -11.29 8.97
C GLY A 455 24.25 -10.58 8.07
N GLU A 456 23.57 -9.55 8.58
CA GLU A 456 22.60 -8.75 7.83
C GLU A 456 23.23 -7.95 6.69
N TYR A 457 24.35 -7.28 6.95
CA TYR A 457 25.13 -6.62 5.92
C TYR A 457 25.52 -7.61 4.81
N LYS A 458 25.96 -8.83 5.16
CA LYS A 458 26.33 -9.86 4.19
C LYS A 458 25.14 -10.35 3.36
N VAL A 459 23.93 -10.38 3.91
CA VAL A 459 22.71 -10.64 3.10
C VAL A 459 22.55 -9.56 2.02
N LEU A 460 22.69 -8.29 2.40
CA LEU A 460 22.51 -7.16 1.48
C LEU A 460 23.65 -7.07 0.45
N ASP A 461 24.90 -7.25 0.86
CA ASP A 461 26.04 -7.32 -0.07
C ASP A 461 25.92 -8.54 -0.99
N GLY A 462 25.52 -9.71 -0.46
CA GLY A 462 25.24 -10.90 -1.26
C GLY A 462 24.17 -10.64 -2.34
N LEU A 463 23.12 -9.87 -2.01
CA LEU A 463 22.06 -9.47 -2.94
C LEU A 463 22.61 -8.59 -4.07
N LEU A 464 23.39 -7.56 -3.76
CA LEU A 464 24.00 -6.70 -4.79
C LEU A 464 24.95 -7.49 -5.69
N ASN A 465 25.80 -8.35 -5.12
CA ASN A 465 26.67 -9.21 -5.92
C ASN A 465 25.87 -10.18 -6.80
N ASN A 466 24.70 -10.65 -6.35
CA ASN A 466 23.80 -11.45 -7.19
C ASN A 466 23.28 -10.65 -8.38
N PHE A 467 22.83 -9.41 -8.17
CA PHE A 467 22.36 -8.53 -9.24
C PHE A 467 23.46 -8.18 -10.24
N SER A 468 24.71 -8.03 -9.80
CA SER A 468 25.85 -7.81 -10.69
C SER A 468 26.40 -9.09 -11.35
N GLY A 469 25.77 -10.26 -11.17
CA GLY A 469 26.22 -11.54 -11.74
C GLY A 469 27.41 -12.20 -11.04
N ASN A 470 27.87 -11.67 -9.91
CA ASN A 470 28.99 -12.19 -9.12
C ASN A 470 28.56 -13.36 -8.21
N TYR A 471 27.97 -14.41 -8.79
CA TYR A 471 27.29 -15.49 -8.05
C TYR A 471 28.18 -16.24 -7.05
N LYS A 472 29.46 -16.47 -7.36
CA LYS A 472 30.37 -17.16 -6.43
C LYS A 472 30.57 -16.36 -5.15
N LYS A 473 30.78 -15.04 -5.28
CA LYS A 473 30.92 -14.14 -4.14
C LYS A 473 29.61 -13.99 -3.39
N ALA A 474 28.48 -13.86 -4.10
CA ALA A 474 27.15 -13.84 -3.49
C ALA A 474 26.89 -15.10 -2.65
N LEU A 475 27.22 -16.29 -3.16
CA LEU A 475 27.06 -17.55 -2.45
C LEU A 475 27.88 -17.59 -1.15
N THR A 476 29.14 -17.12 -1.19
CA THR A 476 29.98 -17.01 0.01
C THR A 476 29.35 -16.07 1.03
N GLN A 477 28.89 -14.89 0.61
CA GLN A 477 28.24 -13.93 1.51
C GLN A 477 26.99 -14.52 2.17
N PHE A 478 26.13 -15.21 1.41
CA PHE A 478 24.92 -15.83 1.97
C PHE A 478 25.23 -16.99 2.92
N ASN A 479 26.27 -17.79 2.66
CA ASN A 479 26.68 -18.85 3.59
C ASN A 479 27.13 -18.25 4.93
N GLU A 480 28.04 -17.30 4.90
CA GLU A 480 28.54 -16.62 6.10
C GLU A 480 27.42 -15.86 6.83
N ALA A 481 26.51 -15.21 6.10
CA ALA A 481 25.36 -14.56 6.69
C ALA A 481 24.49 -15.54 7.50
N LEU A 482 24.16 -16.71 6.93
CA LEU A 482 23.32 -17.71 7.58
C LEU A 482 23.97 -18.34 8.82
N GLU A 483 25.30 -18.35 8.92
CA GLU A 483 26.03 -18.77 10.13
C GLU A 483 26.01 -17.70 11.23
N LEU A 484 25.94 -16.42 10.85
CA LEU A 484 26.02 -15.28 11.76
C LEU A 484 24.65 -14.85 12.31
N LEU A 485 23.58 -15.03 11.54
CA LEU A 485 22.22 -14.58 11.86
C LEU A 485 21.58 -15.40 12.98
N LYS A 486 20.99 -14.70 13.95
CA LYS A 486 20.26 -15.29 15.08
C LYS A 486 18.81 -15.63 14.71
N PRO A 487 18.19 -16.65 15.34
CA PRO A 487 16.84 -17.12 15.01
C PRO A 487 15.71 -16.08 15.10
N ASN A 488 15.88 -15.00 15.88
CA ASN A 488 14.89 -13.93 15.99
C ASN A 488 14.74 -13.13 14.68
N ALA A 489 15.74 -13.13 13.80
CA ALA A 489 15.72 -12.50 12.48
C ALA A 489 15.14 -13.41 11.39
N GLU A 490 14.05 -14.11 11.71
CA GLU A 490 13.45 -15.16 10.87
C GLU A 490 13.20 -14.70 9.42
N SER A 491 12.63 -13.50 9.24
CA SER A 491 12.34 -12.89 7.93
C SER A 491 13.59 -12.75 7.07
N ILE A 492 14.68 -12.23 7.67
CA ILE A 492 15.97 -12.00 7.01
C ILE A 492 16.63 -13.33 6.67
N ILE A 493 16.60 -14.31 7.59
CA ILE A 493 17.14 -15.65 7.35
C ILE A 493 16.42 -16.31 6.17
N THR A 494 15.09 -16.28 6.17
CA THR A 494 14.30 -16.89 5.09
C THR A 494 14.55 -16.19 3.75
N PHE A 495 14.67 -14.87 3.75
CA PHE A 495 15.05 -14.11 2.56
C PHE A 495 16.44 -14.52 2.04
N ALA A 496 17.45 -14.62 2.92
CA ALA A 496 18.79 -15.07 2.56
C ALA A 496 18.81 -16.52 2.02
N CYS A 497 17.99 -17.42 2.58
CA CYS A 497 17.82 -18.77 2.04
C CYS A 497 17.27 -18.76 0.61
N GLY A 498 16.25 -17.95 0.33
CA GLY A 498 15.70 -17.80 -1.02
C GLY A 498 16.75 -17.31 -2.01
N GLN A 499 17.46 -16.23 -1.67
CA GLN A 499 18.52 -15.66 -2.52
C GLN A 499 19.68 -16.62 -2.74
N LYS A 500 20.12 -17.34 -1.70
CA LYS A 500 21.13 -18.40 -1.83
C LYS A 500 20.69 -19.50 -2.81
N ALA A 501 19.42 -19.90 -2.75
CA ALA A 501 18.88 -20.91 -3.65
C ALA A 501 18.86 -20.43 -5.11
N LEU A 502 18.52 -19.16 -5.35
CA LEU A 502 18.61 -18.53 -6.68
C LEU A 502 20.05 -18.54 -7.19
N VAL A 503 21.02 -18.10 -6.37
CA VAL A 503 22.44 -18.12 -6.71
C VAL A 503 22.96 -19.54 -7.01
N LEU A 504 22.52 -20.55 -6.24
CA LEU A 504 22.85 -21.95 -6.54
C LEU A 504 22.32 -22.39 -7.90
N ASN A 505 21.10 -21.95 -8.28
CA ASN A 505 20.55 -22.25 -9.60
C ASN A 505 21.35 -21.56 -10.72
N SER A 506 21.72 -20.29 -10.58
CA SER A 506 22.57 -19.58 -11.56
C SER A 506 23.96 -20.23 -11.70
N LEU A 507 24.47 -20.87 -10.65
CA LEU A 507 25.68 -21.69 -10.68
C LEU A 507 25.46 -23.12 -11.23
N ASN A 508 24.32 -23.38 -11.89
CA ASN A 508 23.93 -24.70 -12.41
C ASN A 508 23.83 -25.83 -11.38
N LYS A 509 23.55 -25.49 -10.11
CA LYS A 509 23.38 -26.45 -9.00
C LYS A 509 21.91 -26.64 -8.62
N TYR A 510 21.07 -26.93 -9.62
CA TYR A 510 19.61 -27.06 -9.46
C TYR A 510 19.17 -28.00 -8.34
N ASN A 511 19.68 -29.25 -8.34
CA ASN A 511 19.32 -30.25 -7.33
C ASN A 511 19.76 -29.84 -5.91
N GLN A 512 20.92 -29.18 -5.79
CA GLN A 512 21.39 -28.69 -4.50
C GLN A 512 20.53 -27.53 -4.00
N SER A 513 20.09 -26.64 -4.91
CA SER A 513 19.17 -25.54 -4.61
C SER A 513 17.84 -26.04 -4.04
N LEU A 514 17.19 -26.98 -4.74
CA LEU A 514 15.91 -27.54 -4.28
C LEU A 514 16.03 -28.38 -3.02
N SER A 515 17.11 -29.16 -2.88
CA SER A 515 17.41 -29.93 -1.67
C SER A 515 17.57 -28.98 -0.48
N PHE A 516 18.35 -27.91 -0.63
CA PHE A 516 18.55 -26.89 0.39
C PHE A 516 17.22 -26.25 0.84
N LEU A 517 16.37 -25.81 -0.09
CA LEU A 517 15.06 -25.24 0.23
C LEU A 517 14.13 -26.26 0.92
N THR A 518 14.20 -27.52 0.52
CA THR A 518 13.39 -28.59 1.12
C THR A 518 13.83 -28.92 2.55
N THR A 519 15.13 -29.03 2.79
CA THR A 519 15.68 -29.15 4.15
C THR A 519 15.27 -27.96 5.02
N ARG A 520 15.34 -26.74 4.47
CA ARG A 520 14.92 -25.54 5.19
C ARG A 520 13.43 -25.56 5.52
N LEU A 521 12.58 -25.92 4.56
CA LEU A 521 11.13 -26.02 4.75
C LEU A 521 10.77 -27.03 5.85
N ASN A 522 11.43 -28.19 5.87
CA ASN A 522 11.21 -29.24 6.87
C ASN A 522 11.66 -28.83 8.29
N ALA A 523 12.60 -27.89 8.40
CA ALA A 523 13.08 -27.37 9.68
C ALA A 523 12.19 -26.25 10.25
N LEU A 524 11.21 -25.73 9.49
CA LEU A 524 10.31 -24.68 9.96
C LEU A 524 9.16 -25.25 10.79
N ASN A 525 8.80 -24.53 11.85
CA ASN A 525 7.64 -24.83 12.67
C ASN A 525 6.34 -24.48 11.94
N LYS A 526 5.25 -25.19 12.25
CA LYS A 526 3.94 -25.01 11.60
C LYS A 526 3.35 -23.59 11.72
N ASN A 527 3.74 -22.83 12.74
CA ASN A 527 3.31 -21.45 12.98
C ASN A 527 4.14 -20.40 12.23
N GLN A 528 5.25 -20.78 11.59
CA GLN A 528 6.11 -19.89 10.79
C GLN A 528 5.54 -19.69 9.38
N HIS A 529 4.27 -19.27 9.31
CA HIS A 529 3.50 -19.21 8.06
C HIS A 529 4.18 -18.36 6.97
N GLN A 530 4.71 -17.19 7.33
CA GLN A 530 5.39 -16.30 6.39
C GLN A 530 6.65 -16.95 5.82
N SER A 531 7.48 -17.56 6.67
CA SER A 531 8.70 -18.23 6.21
C SER A 531 8.41 -19.44 5.32
N ILE A 532 7.39 -20.24 5.67
CA ILE A 532 6.94 -21.36 4.85
C ILE A 532 6.55 -20.87 3.45
N VAL A 533 5.71 -19.84 3.38
CA VAL A 533 5.23 -19.29 2.11
C VAL A 533 6.36 -18.70 1.27
N ARG A 534 7.32 -17.99 1.88
CA ARG A 534 8.50 -17.46 1.16
C ARG A 534 9.44 -18.55 0.64
N ILE A 535 9.63 -19.66 1.37
CA ILE A 535 10.42 -20.80 0.88
C ILE A 535 9.71 -21.51 -0.27
N LEU A 536 8.40 -21.73 -0.17
CA LEU A 536 7.60 -22.30 -1.27
C LEU A 536 7.68 -21.41 -2.52
N THR A 537 7.60 -20.10 -2.34
CA THR A 537 7.77 -19.11 -3.41
C THR A 537 9.15 -19.18 -4.02
N SER A 538 10.20 -19.31 -3.21
CA SER A 538 11.57 -19.49 -3.72
C SER A 538 11.68 -20.77 -4.56
N LYS A 539 11.04 -21.88 -4.17
CA LYS A 539 10.97 -23.10 -4.99
C LYS A 539 10.23 -22.86 -6.31
N MET A 540 9.08 -22.18 -6.26
CA MET A 540 8.31 -21.79 -7.45
C MET A 540 9.17 -20.97 -8.43
N LEU A 541 9.94 -19.99 -7.96
CA LEU A 541 10.86 -19.22 -8.80
C LEU A 541 11.89 -20.12 -9.48
N ILE A 542 12.50 -21.05 -8.73
CA ILE A 542 13.49 -22.01 -9.25
C ILE A 542 12.87 -22.92 -10.33
N TYR A 543 11.65 -23.41 -10.11
CA TYR A 543 10.90 -24.15 -11.13
C TYR A 543 10.63 -23.30 -12.38
N GLY A 544 10.26 -22.03 -12.19
CA GLY A 544 10.08 -21.07 -13.28
C GLY A 544 11.35 -20.87 -14.13
N PHE A 545 12.51 -20.68 -13.48
CA PHE A 545 13.81 -20.56 -14.16
C PHE A 545 14.11 -21.76 -15.06
N ARG A 546 13.73 -22.97 -14.61
CA ARG A 546 13.92 -24.21 -15.37
C ARG A 546 12.72 -24.59 -16.25
N SER A 547 11.67 -23.77 -16.29
CA SER A 547 10.42 -24.09 -16.99
C SER A 547 9.80 -25.44 -16.59
N ASP A 548 9.92 -25.80 -15.31
CA ASP A 548 9.33 -27.01 -14.75
C ASP A 548 7.84 -26.77 -14.42
N LEU A 549 7.01 -26.75 -15.48
CA LEU A 549 5.57 -26.46 -15.41
C LEU A 549 4.83 -27.43 -14.47
N ARG A 550 5.26 -28.70 -14.42
CA ARG A 550 4.62 -29.75 -13.62
C ARG A 550 4.73 -29.48 -12.13
N ASN A 551 5.94 -29.16 -11.65
CA ASN A 551 6.13 -28.85 -10.24
C ASN A 551 5.53 -27.50 -9.85
N MET A 552 5.52 -26.52 -10.77
CA MET A 552 4.80 -25.25 -10.57
C MET A 552 3.30 -25.48 -10.36
N GLN A 553 2.66 -26.33 -11.16
CA GLN A 553 1.22 -26.62 -11.06
C GLN A 553 0.83 -27.20 -9.68
N GLY A 554 1.75 -27.93 -9.03
CA GLY A 554 1.51 -28.48 -7.69
C GLY A 554 1.66 -27.46 -6.56
N ILE A 555 2.62 -26.53 -6.67
CA ILE A 555 3.00 -25.66 -5.54
C ILE A 555 2.25 -24.31 -5.52
N ILE A 556 1.92 -23.74 -6.69
CA ILE A 556 1.30 -22.40 -6.79
C ILE A 556 -0.04 -22.32 -6.03
N PRO A 557 -0.97 -23.29 -6.14
CA PRO A 557 -2.24 -23.23 -5.41
C PRO A 557 -2.06 -23.23 -3.88
N GLU A 558 -1.03 -23.92 -3.37
CA GLU A 558 -0.71 -23.91 -1.95
C GLU A 558 -0.25 -22.53 -1.48
N ILE A 559 0.57 -21.85 -2.31
CA ILE A 559 1.07 -20.49 -2.05
C ILE A 559 -0.10 -19.49 -2.03
N ILE A 560 -0.97 -19.52 -3.05
CA ILE A 560 -2.16 -18.64 -3.14
C ILE A 560 -3.03 -18.82 -1.89
N LYS A 561 -3.41 -20.06 -1.56
CA LYS A 561 -4.27 -20.36 -0.41
C LYS A 561 -3.67 -19.91 0.92
N LYS A 562 -2.37 -20.14 1.15
CA LYS A 562 -1.70 -19.75 2.41
C LYS A 562 -1.50 -18.24 2.49
N SER A 563 -1.09 -17.61 1.40
CA SER A 563 -0.87 -16.16 1.37
C SER A 563 -2.17 -15.39 1.52
N GLU A 564 -3.27 -15.83 0.91
CA GLU A 564 -4.61 -15.26 1.08
C GLU A 564 -5.06 -15.35 2.55
N LYS A 565 -5.01 -16.56 3.12
CA LYS A 565 -5.45 -16.83 4.50
C LYS A 565 -4.76 -15.94 5.54
N HIS A 566 -3.49 -15.62 5.31
CA HIS A 566 -2.67 -14.87 6.26
C HIS A 566 -2.43 -13.41 5.85
N GLY A 567 -3.00 -12.94 4.73
CA GLY A 567 -2.84 -11.56 4.25
C GLY A 567 -1.43 -11.22 3.74
N PHE A 568 -0.71 -12.20 3.16
CA PHE A 568 0.63 -12.00 2.60
C PHE A 568 0.55 -11.51 1.15
N HIS A 569 0.02 -10.32 0.95
CA HIS A 569 -0.38 -9.77 -0.35
C HIS A 569 0.74 -9.71 -1.39
N GLU A 570 1.98 -9.40 -0.98
CA GLU A 570 3.16 -9.46 -1.85
C GLU A 570 3.36 -10.82 -2.50
N THR A 571 3.35 -11.87 -1.67
CA THR A 571 3.58 -13.23 -2.14
C THR A 571 2.38 -13.74 -2.92
N HIS A 572 1.18 -13.29 -2.53
CA HIS A 572 -0.05 -13.61 -3.22
C HIS A 572 -0.06 -13.05 -4.64
N GLY A 573 0.24 -11.75 -4.82
CA GLY A 573 0.33 -11.11 -6.13
C GLY A 573 1.34 -11.78 -7.06
N MET A 574 2.52 -12.14 -6.51
CA MET A 574 3.50 -12.95 -7.23
C MET A 574 2.89 -14.29 -7.65
N ALA A 575 2.29 -15.05 -6.74
CA ALA A 575 1.72 -16.37 -7.05
C ALA A 575 0.59 -16.31 -8.09
N LEU A 576 -0.25 -15.25 -8.08
CA LEU A 576 -1.26 -15.00 -9.11
C LEU A 576 -0.60 -14.83 -10.49
N TYR A 577 0.46 -14.02 -10.57
CA TYR A 577 1.21 -13.83 -11.82
C TYR A 577 1.73 -15.16 -12.36
N TYR A 578 2.32 -16.01 -11.50
CA TYR A 578 2.80 -17.33 -11.92
C TYR A 578 1.70 -18.30 -12.31
N GLN A 579 0.54 -18.22 -11.66
CA GLN A 579 -0.63 -19.02 -12.04
C GLN A 579 -1.15 -18.60 -13.42
N ILE A 580 -1.21 -17.29 -13.69
CA ILE A 580 -1.56 -16.73 -15.00
C ILE A 580 -0.54 -17.19 -16.05
N GLU A 581 0.75 -17.13 -15.74
CA GLU A 581 1.79 -17.57 -16.66
C GLU A 581 1.69 -19.07 -16.98
N LEU A 582 1.43 -19.91 -15.97
CA LEU A 582 1.19 -21.34 -16.18
C LEU A 582 -0.06 -21.57 -17.06
N ASN A 583 -1.14 -20.82 -16.82
CA ASN A 583 -2.35 -20.91 -17.63
C ASN A 583 -2.11 -20.46 -19.07
N TYR A 584 -1.37 -19.37 -19.28
CA TYR A 584 -0.99 -18.87 -20.59
C TYR A 584 -0.19 -19.91 -21.37
N ARG A 585 0.88 -20.45 -20.78
CA ARG A 585 1.78 -21.42 -21.44
C ARG A 585 1.10 -22.75 -21.74
N THR A 586 0.03 -23.07 -21.01
CA THR A 586 -0.79 -24.28 -21.22
C THR A 586 -2.09 -24.02 -22.01
N GLY A 587 -2.26 -22.84 -22.61
CA GLY A 587 -3.40 -22.49 -23.47
C GLY A 587 -4.74 -22.29 -22.74
N LYS A 588 -4.74 -22.10 -21.41
CA LYS A 588 -5.92 -21.96 -20.55
C LYS A 588 -6.33 -20.50 -20.33
N TYR A 589 -6.39 -19.69 -21.39
CA TYR A 589 -6.60 -18.24 -21.30
C TYR A 589 -7.85 -17.81 -20.51
N LYS A 590 -8.97 -18.54 -20.63
CA LYS A 590 -10.21 -18.24 -19.89
C LYS A 590 -10.07 -18.29 -18.37
N GLN A 591 -9.09 -19.04 -17.86
CA GLN A 591 -8.84 -19.13 -16.41
C GLN A 591 -8.04 -17.91 -15.91
N CYS A 592 -7.43 -17.12 -16.79
CA CYS A 592 -6.67 -15.92 -16.43
C CYS A 592 -7.60 -14.77 -15.99
N ASP A 593 -8.78 -14.61 -16.59
CA ASP A 593 -9.74 -13.53 -16.28
C ASP A 593 -10.06 -13.43 -14.77
N VAL A 594 -10.32 -14.58 -14.13
CA VAL A 594 -10.62 -14.63 -12.68
C VAL A 594 -9.42 -14.16 -11.85
N LEU A 595 -8.21 -14.53 -12.26
CA LEU A 595 -6.97 -14.20 -11.56
C LEU A 595 -6.61 -12.72 -11.75
N PHE A 596 -6.92 -12.13 -12.91
CA PHE A 596 -6.75 -10.69 -13.13
C PHE A 596 -7.68 -9.89 -12.21
N GLU A 597 -8.96 -10.27 -12.09
CA GLU A 597 -9.88 -9.62 -11.16
C GLU A 597 -9.43 -9.72 -9.69
N GLU A 598 -8.86 -10.86 -9.31
CA GLU A 598 -8.25 -11.03 -7.98
C GLU A 598 -7.04 -10.10 -7.80
N GLY A 599 -6.18 -10.00 -8.81
CA GLY A 599 -5.08 -9.04 -8.87
C GLY A 599 -5.53 -7.59 -8.70
N ARG A 600 -6.60 -7.17 -9.39
CA ARG A 600 -7.16 -5.80 -9.28
C ARG A 600 -7.57 -5.45 -7.86
N LYS A 601 -8.23 -6.38 -7.16
CA LYS A 601 -8.64 -6.19 -5.75
C LYS A 601 -7.47 -5.98 -4.80
N LEU A 602 -6.28 -6.45 -5.19
CA LEU A 602 -5.06 -6.42 -4.40
C LEU A 602 -4.05 -5.35 -4.87
N ARG A 603 -4.35 -4.58 -5.93
CA ARG A 603 -3.47 -3.58 -6.54
C ARG A 603 -2.72 -2.72 -5.53
N TYR A 604 -3.43 -2.17 -4.54
CA TYR A 604 -2.84 -1.28 -3.53
C TYR A 604 -2.22 -2.02 -2.34
N LEU A 605 -2.40 -3.34 -2.24
CA LEU A 605 -1.88 -4.16 -1.15
C LEU A 605 -0.58 -4.89 -1.53
N MET A 606 -0.20 -4.87 -2.81
CA MET A 606 1.06 -5.41 -3.32
C MET A 606 1.92 -4.31 -3.96
N ARG A 607 3.21 -4.56 -4.19
CA ARG A 607 4.10 -3.63 -4.89
C ARG A 607 3.58 -3.31 -6.30
N PRO A 608 3.74 -2.07 -6.77
CA PRO A 608 3.24 -1.67 -8.08
C PRO A 608 3.87 -2.47 -9.21
N GLY A 609 5.13 -2.91 -9.04
CA GLY A 609 5.80 -3.80 -9.99
C GLY A 609 5.02 -5.09 -10.22
N TRP A 610 4.52 -5.77 -9.17
CA TRP A 610 3.75 -7.01 -9.32
C TRP A 610 2.42 -6.78 -10.03
N TYR A 611 1.73 -5.68 -9.70
CA TYR A 611 0.51 -5.33 -10.41
C TYR A 611 0.78 -5.00 -11.89
N GLY A 612 1.85 -4.24 -12.17
CA GLY A 612 2.31 -3.97 -13.55
C GLY A 612 2.60 -5.25 -14.33
N TYR A 613 3.17 -6.29 -13.70
CA TYR A 613 3.38 -7.59 -14.36
C TYR A 613 2.07 -8.35 -14.61
N LEU A 614 1.09 -8.25 -13.71
CA LEU A 614 -0.25 -8.78 -13.94
C LEU A 614 -0.94 -8.10 -15.13
N MET A 615 -0.85 -6.77 -15.23
CA MET A 615 -1.40 -6.00 -16.35
C MET A 615 -0.69 -6.34 -17.66
N CYS A 616 0.64 -6.47 -17.63
CA CYS A 616 1.43 -6.94 -18.76
C CYS A 616 0.95 -8.32 -19.24
N ALA A 617 0.80 -9.27 -18.31
CA ALA A 617 0.30 -10.60 -18.63
C ALA A 617 -1.13 -10.57 -19.18
N GLN A 618 -1.98 -9.65 -18.71
CA GLN A 618 -3.34 -9.45 -19.20
C GLN A 618 -3.37 -8.93 -20.63
N VAL A 619 -2.67 -7.83 -20.92
CA VAL A 619 -2.55 -7.28 -22.28
C VAL A 619 -2.00 -8.34 -23.24
N TYR A 620 -1.00 -9.10 -22.79
CA TYR A 620 -0.43 -10.18 -23.59
C TYR A 620 -1.43 -11.32 -23.82
N CYS A 621 -2.20 -11.76 -22.80
CA CYS A 621 -3.26 -12.76 -22.96
C CYS A 621 -4.35 -12.27 -23.94
N ASP A 622 -4.81 -11.03 -23.80
CA ASP A 622 -5.87 -10.46 -24.64
C ASP A 622 -5.42 -10.31 -26.10
N LEU A 623 -4.15 -9.98 -26.34
CA LEU A 623 -3.56 -9.90 -27.67
C LEU A 623 -3.74 -11.20 -28.47
N TYR A 624 -3.66 -12.35 -27.80
CA TYR A 624 -3.78 -13.67 -28.45
C TYR A 624 -5.16 -14.32 -28.31
N SER A 625 -5.96 -13.93 -27.31
CA SER A 625 -7.23 -14.62 -27.01
C SER A 625 -8.49 -13.77 -27.17
N ASN A 626 -8.42 -12.45 -27.00
CA ASN A 626 -9.60 -11.59 -26.97
C ASN A 626 -9.32 -10.15 -27.44
N LYS A 627 -9.46 -9.90 -28.74
CA LYS A 627 -9.23 -8.58 -29.35
C LYS A 627 -10.17 -7.48 -28.84
N GLU A 628 -11.38 -7.82 -28.40
CA GLU A 628 -12.36 -6.83 -27.92
C GLU A 628 -11.92 -6.23 -26.59
N LYS A 629 -11.33 -7.04 -25.70
CA LYS A 629 -10.81 -6.60 -24.38
C LYS A 629 -9.45 -5.91 -24.47
N LEU A 630 -8.66 -6.16 -25.51
CA LEU A 630 -7.30 -5.65 -25.62
C LEU A 630 -7.21 -4.13 -25.41
N GLN A 631 -8.12 -3.37 -26.02
CA GLN A 631 -8.12 -1.90 -25.88
C GLN A 631 -8.44 -1.45 -24.45
N GLU A 632 -9.35 -2.15 -23.76
CA GLU A 632 -9.69 -1.87 -22.36
C GLU A 632 -8.48 -2.13 -21.45
N SER A 633 -7.83 -3.29 -21.60
CA SER A 633 -6.63 -3.65 -20.85
C SER A 633 -5.47 -2.66 -21.08
N LEU A 634 -5.30 -2.17 -22.31
CA LEU A 634 -4.30 -1.14 -22.63
C LEU A 634 -4.60 0.21 -21.95
N ASN A 635 -5.85 0.66 -22.01
CA ASN A 635 -6.26 1.92 -21.37
C ASN A 635 -6.08 1.85 -19.85
N GLU A 636 -6.40 0.70 -19.25
CA GLU A 636 -6.17 0.46 -17.83
C GLU A 636 -4.67 0.53 -17.51
N PHE A 637 -3.82 -0.11 -18.31
CA PHE A 637 -2.38 -0.13 -18.06
C PHE A 637 -1.74 1.25 -18.24
N GLU A 638 -2.21 2.05 -19.19
CA GLU A 638 -1.80 3.43 -19.37
C GLU A 638 -2.15 4.29 -18.15
N ALA A 639 -3.38 4.17 -17.65
CA ALA A 639 -3.81 4.90 -16.46
C ALA A 639 -2.95 4.53 -15.24
N PHE A 640 -2.66 3.25 -15.05
CA PHE A 640 -1.78 2.77 -13.99
C PHE A 640 -0.35 3.30 -14.14
N SER A 641 0.24 3.24 -15.34
CA SER A 641 1.60 3.74 -15.58
C SER A 641 1.74 5.23 -15.26
N ARG A 642 0.74 6.04 -15.64
CA ARG A 642 0.70 7.47 -15.33
C ARG A 642 0.55 7.75 -13.83
N GLU A 643 -0.23 6.93 -13.11
CA GLU A 643 -0.44 7.07 -11.66
C GLU A 643 0.84 6.75 -10.88
N GLU A 644 1.52 5.66 -11.22
CA GLU A 644 2.74 5.24 -10.51
C GLU A 644 3.95 6.12 -10.83
N ASN A 645 3.94 6.81 -11.97
CA ASN A 645 5.03 7.66 -12.44
C ASN A 645 6.40 6.94 -12.41
N ALA A 646 6.39 5.65 -12.77
CA ALA A 646 7.55 4.79 -12.72
C ALA A 646 8.03 4.47 -14.14
N GLU A 647 9.26 4.90 -14.46
CA GLU A 647 9.83 4.77 -15.81
C GLU A 647 9.84 3.31 -16.29
N ASN A 648 10.14 2.35 -15.41
CA ASN A 648 10.14 0.93 -15.75
C ASN A 648 8.75 0.42 -16.21
N ILE A 649 7.67 0.89 -15.58
CA ILE A 649 6.30 0.51 -15.96
C ILE A 649 5.93 1.13 -17.30
N PHE A 650 6.30 2.40 -17.51
CA PHE A 650 6.10 3.09 -18.78
C PHE A 650 6.85 2.41 -19.94
N GLN A 651 8.12 2.07 -19.73
CA GLN A 651 8.91 1.35 -20.73
C GLN A 651 8.30 -0.03 -21.04
N LEU A 652 7.80 -0.76 -20.03
CA LEU A 652 7.13 -2.04 -20.22
C LEU A 652 5.87 -1.91 -21.09
N GLN A 653 5.08 -0.85 -20.87
CA GLN A 653 3.92 -0.53 -21.69
C GLN A 653 4.30 -0.28 -23.15
N ASN A 654 5.32 0.55 -23.40
CA ASN A 654 5.79 0.84 -24.77
C ASN A 654 6.20 -0.43 -25.52
N ILE A 655 6.89 -1.35 -24.85
CA ILE A 655 7.31 -2.62 -25.46
C ILE A 655 6.10 -3.48 -25.83
N LEU A 656 5.04 -3.50 -25.02
CA LEU A 656 3.80 -4.21 -25.39
C LEU A 656 3.11 -3.57 -26.59
N LEU A 657 3.07 -2.23 -26.67
CA LEU A 657 2.55 -1.55 -27.86
C LEU A 657 3.35 -1.91 -29.12
N ILE A 658 4.67 -2.07 -28.99
CA ILE A 658 5.54 -2.55 -30.07
C ILE A 658 5.18 -3.98 -30.48
N GLU A 659 4.95 -4.91 -29.55
CA GLU A 659 4.50 -6.27 -29.87
C GLU A 659 3.16 -6.28 -30.62
N ILE A 660 2.22 -5.42 -30.22
CA ILE A 660 0.92 -5.26 -30.89
C ILE A 660 1.11 -4.74 -32.31
N ALA A 661 1.92 -3.69 -32.48
CA ALA A 661 2.21 -3.10 -33.78
C ALA A 661 2.96 -4.08 -34.71
N LEU A 662 3.91 -4.86 -34.18
CA LEU A 662 4.60 -5.95 -34.89
C LEU A 662 3.59 -7.01 -35.38
N LYS A 663 2.68 -7.46 -34.51
CA LYS A 663 1.64 -8.44 -34.86
C LYS A 663 0.69 -7.93 -35.95
N ASN A 664 0.38 -6.63 -35.92
CA ASN A 664 -0.45 -5.97 -36.92
C ASN A 664 0.33 -5.54 -38.18
N LYS A 665 1.65 -5.82 -38.25
CA LYS A 665 2.55 -5.38 -39.33
C LYS A 665 2.56 -3.86 -39.55
N ASN A 666 2.30 -3.08 -38.50
CA ASN A 666 2.36 -1.61 -38.52
C ASN A 666 3.78 -1.11 -38.21
N TYR A 667 4.71 -1.34 -39.15
CA TYR A 667 6.13 -1.05 -38.93
C TYR A 667 6.46 0.44 -38.70
N LYS A 668 5.61 1.35 -39.19
CA LYS A 668 5.76 2.80 -38.95
C LYS A 668 5.61 3.14 -37.47
N GLU A 669 4.58 2.58 -36.83
CA GLU A 669 4.33 2.76 -35.39
C GLU A 669 5.42 2.08 -34.56
N VAL A 670 5.89 0.90 -34.97
CA VAL A 670 7.01 0.22 -34.31
C VAL A 670 8.25 1.10 -34.27
N LEU A 671 8.64 1.74 -35.38
CA LEU A 671 9.81 2.62 -35.42
C LEU A 671 9.67 3.83 -34.48
N GLN A 672 8.49 4.47 -34.47
CA GLN A 672 8.23 5.62 -33.59
C GLN A 672 8.35 5.25 -32.10
N LEU A 673 7.78 4.11 -31.71
CA LEU A 673 7.86 3.64 -30.33
C LEU A 673 9.27 3.16 -29.99
N HIS A 674 9.95 2.47 -30.90
CA HIS A 674 11.31 1.95 -30.70
C HIS A 674 12.32 3.05 -30.35
N GLU A 675 12.24 4.21 -31.01
CA GLU A 675 13.13 5.37 -30.73
C GLU A 675 13.01 5.90 -29.29
N GLN A 676 11.87 5.69 -28.65
CA GLN A 676 11.56 6.20 -27.30
C GLN A 676 11.63 5.09 -26.23
N THR A 677 11.98 3.87 -26.61
CA THR A 677 11.88 2.69 -25.75
C THR A 677 13.25 2.22 -25.28
N ASN A 678 13.41 2.12 -23.95
CA ASN A 678 14.53 1.45 -23.33
C ASN A 678 14.19 -0.03 -23.05
N TYR A 679 14.79 -0.93 -23.82
CA TYR A 679 14.62 -2.38 -23.65
C TYR A 679 15.43 -2.96 -22.49
N HIS A 680 16.40 -2.22 -21.93
CA HIS A 680 17.23 -2.66 -20.81
C HIS A 680 16.56 -2.40 -19.45
N ILE A 681 15.30 -2.79 -19.35
CA ILE A 681 14.61 -2.87 -18.05
C ILE A 681 15.24 -4.05 -17.32
N ASN A 682 15.81 -3.81 -16.13
CA ASN A 682 16.33 -4.87 -15.27
C ASN A 682 15.25 -5.93 -15.17
N PRO A 683 15.47 -7.16 -15.68
CA PRO A 683 14.39 -8.08 -15.88
C PRO A 683 13.86 -8.41 -14.48
N PRO A 684 12.57 -8.11 -14.23
CA PRO A 684 11.90 -8.81 -13.18
C PRO A 684 11.86 -10.28 -13.60
N ILE A 685 11.34 -11.08 -12.71
CA ILE A 685 11.13 -12.50 -12.95
C ILE A 685 9.93 -12.70 -13.90
N LEU A 686 9.96 -12.03 -15.07
CA LEU A 686 9.01 -12.10 -16.16
C LEU A 686 9.42 -13.26 -17.08
N PHE A 687 9.02 -14.46 -16.71
CA PHE A 687 9.54 -15.67 -17.37
C PHE A 687 9.00 -15.88 -18.79
N HIS A 688 7.82 -15.34 -19.13
CA HIS A 688 7.25 -15.43 -20.49
C HIS A 688 7.49 -14.18 -21.35
N PHE A 689 7.81 -13.01 -20.78
CA PHE A 689 7.92 -11.77 -21.54
C PHE A 689 9.22 -11.04 -21.21
N LEU A 690 10.12 -11.01 -22.19
CA LEU A 690 11.41 -10.36 -22.06
C LEU A 690 11.48 -9.18 -23.04
N PRO A 691 11.55 -7.93 -22.54
CA PRO A 691 11.73 -6.73 -23.36
C PRO A 691 12.75 -6.86 -24.49
N GLN A 692 13.90 -7.46 -24.18
CA GLN A 692 15.02 -7.59 -25.10
C GLN A 692 14.70 -8.54 -26.27
N VAL A 693 13.77 -9.50 -26.11
CA VAL A 693 13.31 -10.34 -27.22
C VAL A 693 12.45 -9.54 -28.20
N THR A 694 11.63 -8.60 -27.71
CA THR A 694 10.89 -7.67 -28.57
C THR A 694 11.85 -6.80 -29.38
N GLN A 695 12.93 -6.30 -28.77
CA GLN A 695 13.98 -5.58 -29.51
C GLN A 695 14.54 -6.42 -30.68
N LEU A 696 14.83 -7.70 -30.44
CA LEU A 696 15.31 -8.59 -31.50
C LEU A 696 14.26 -8.78 -32.60
N LYS A 697 12.96 -8.86 -32.28
CA LYS A 697 11.89 -8.91 -33.29
C LYS A 697 11.84 -7.62 -34.11
N VAL A 698 12.05 -6.45 -33.50
CA VAL A 698 12.12 -5.17 -34.22
C VAL A 698 13.27 -5.20 -35.23
N LEU A 699 14.49 -5.54 -34.80
CA LEU A 699 15.67 -5.62 -35.68
C LEU A 699 15.48 -6.61 -36.84
N LEU A 700 14.71 -7.69 -36.60
CA LEU A 700 14.46 -8.73 -37.57
C LEU A 700 13.34 -8.38 -38.57
N TYR A 701 12.25 -7.74 -38.13
CA TYR A 701 11.07 -7.52 -38.98
C TYR A 701 10.92 -6.10 -39.53
N VAL A 702 11.68 -5.12 -39.02
CA VAL A 702 11.46 -3.69 -39.31
C VAL A 702 12.60 -3.11 -40.16
N ASN A 703 12.60 -3.47 -41.44
CA ASN A 703 13.22 -2.77 -42.60
C ASN A 703 13.20 -3.72 -43.81
N GLU A 704 13.26 -3.19 -45.04
CA GLU A 704 13.33 -4.03 -46.25
C GLU A 704 14.63 -4.86 -46.32
N THR A 705 15.72 -4.40 -45.71
CA THR A 705 17.02 -5.11 -45.71
C THR A 705 17.27 -5.94 -44.46
N HIS A 706 16.44 -5.81 -43.41
CA HIS A 706 16.68 -6.28 -42.04
C HIS A 706 18.01 -5.76 -41.45
N ASN A 707 18.19 -5.80 -40.12
CA ASN A 707 19.43 -5.39 -39.46
C ASN A 707 20.09 -6.59 -38.75
N PHE A 708 20.58 -7.55 -39.53
CA PHE A 708 21.09 -8.83 -39.03
C PHE A 708 22.34 -8.68 -38.15
N ASP A 709 23.26 -7.76 -38.46
CA ASP A 709 24.49 -7.57 -37.69
C ASP A 709 24.20 -7.09 -36.26
N GLU A 710 23.30 -6.11 -36.13
CA GLU A 710 22.85 -5.64 -34.82
C GLU A 710 22.04 -6.71 -34.08
N PHE A 711 21.19 -7.46 -34.81
CA PHE A 711 20.44 -8.59 -34.24
C PHE A 711 21.35 -9.64 -33.61
N TYR A 712 22.38 -10.12 -34.32
CA TYR A 712 23.29 -11.14 -33.76
C TYR A 712 24.11 -10.60 -32.59
N THR A 713 24.51 -9.33 -32.64
CA THR A 713 25.22 -8.69 -31.53
C THR A 713 24.36 -8.62 -30.28
N ALA A 714 23.10 -8.18 -30.41
CA ALA A 714 22.15 -8.12 -29.31
C ALA A 714 21.76 -9.52 -28.79
N SER A 715 21.50 -10.45 -29.70
CA SER A 715 21.14 -11.86 -29.39
C SER A 715 22.25 -12.54 -28.61
N LYS A 716 23.53 -12.36 -29.00
CA LYS A 716 24.68 -12.94 -28.28
C LYS A 716 24.80 -12.42 -26.85
N LYS A 717 24.71 -11.10 -26.66
CA LYS A 717 24.74 -10.50 -25.31
C LYS A 717 23.63 -11.06 -24.43
N LEU A 718 22.43 -11.19 -25.00
CA LEU A 718 21.28 -11.74 -24.29
C LEU A 718 21.45 -13.23 -23.97
N TRP A 719 22.03 -14.00 -24.90
CA TRP A 719 22.34 -15.41 -24.72
C TRP A 719 23.30 -15.63 -23.55
N ASP A 720 24.39 -14.86 -23.47
CA ASP A 720 25.36 -14.95 -22.37
C ASP A 720 24.69 -14.70 -21.01
N TYR A 721 23.82 -13.68 -20.94
CA TYR A 721 23.04 -13.37 -19.74
C TYR A 721 22.08 -14.51 -19.36
N VAL A 722 21.24 -14.95 -20.30
CA VAL A 722 20.23 -15.97 -20.09
C VAL A 722 20.84 -17.32 -19.67
N ASN A 723 21.94 -17.70 -20.33
CA ASN A 723 22.69 -18.91 -20.01
C ASN A 723 23.31 -18.84 -18.61
N SER A 724 23.87 -17.68 -18.22
CA SER A 724 24.43 -17.49 -16.87
C SER A 724 23.38 -17.59 -15.75
N GLN A 725 22.10 -17.30 -16.06
CA GLN A 725 20.99 -17.38 -15.12
C GLN A 725 20.23 -18.71 -15.18
N SER A 726 20.62 -19.62 -16.08
CA SER A 726 19.90 -20.88 -16.34
C SER A 726 18.41 -20.67 -16.67
N GLN A 727 18.08 -19.61 -17.42
CA GLN A 727 16.70 -19.28 -17.80
C GLN A 727 16.27 -20.07 -19.05
N VAL A 728 15.76 -21.28 -18.83
CA VAL A 728 15.45 -22.25 -19.91
C VAL A 728 14.39 -21.73 -20.90
N ASN A 729 13.36 -21.02 -20.43
CA ASN A 729 12.33 -20.45 -21.32
C ASN A 729 12.92 -19.42 -22.29
N LEU A 730 13.80 -18.56 -21.80
CA LEU A 730 14.40 -17.53 -22.63
C LEU A 730 15.40 -18.11 -23.62
N LEU A 731 16.12 -19.19 -23.26
CA LEU A 731 16.95 -19.93 -24.22
C LEU A 731 16.11 -20.51 -25.36
N LEU A 732 14.93 -21.05 -25.05
CA LEU A 732 13.98 -21.54 -26.05
C LEU A 732 13.56 -20.41 -27.01
N LYS A 733 13.16 -19.24 -26.51
CA LYS A 733 12.83 -18.06 -27.35
C LYS A 733 14.00 -17.60 -28.21
N LEU A 734 15.20 -17.52 -27.63
CA LEU A 734 16.42 -17.11 -28.33
C LEU A 734 16.79 -18.09 -29.46
N ASN A 735 16.67 -19.39 -29.23
CA ASN A 735 16.89 -20.39 -30.26
C ASN A 735 15.87 -20.26 -31.41
N ILE A 736 14.59 -20.05 -31.10
CA ILE A 736 13.55 -19.87 -32.13
C ILE A 736 13.82 -18.62 -32.96
N ILE A 737 14.02 -17.46 -32.33
CA ILE A 737 14.20 -16.20 -33.08
C ILE A 737 15.53 -16.18 -33.87
N THR A 738 16.59 -16.79 -33.33
CA THR A 738 17.88 -16.90 -34.03
C THR A 738 17.79 -17.89 -35.20
N SER A 739 17.01 -18.96 -35.06
CA SER A 739 16.67 -19.87 -36.16
C SER A 739 15.97 -19.14 -37.30
N VAL A 740 14.96 -18.30 -36.99
CA VAL A 740 14.27 -17.48 -37.98
C VAL A 740 15.23 -16.53 -38.69
N ALA A 741 16.10 -15.83 -37.94
CA ALA A 741 17.08 -14.91 -38.53
C ALA A 741 18.06 -15.62 -39.49
N ALA A 742 18.54 -16.82 -39.12
CA ALA A 742 19.38 -17.64 -40.00
C ALA A 742 18.63 -18.11 -41.25
N PHE A 743 17.36 -18.51 -41.10
CA PHE A 743 16.51 -18.93 -42.21
C PHE A 743 16.26 -17.80 -43.22
N MET A 744 15.98 -16.58 -42.73
CA MET A 744 15.79 -15.39 -43.57
C MET A 744 17.06 -14.99 -44.34
N GLN A 745 18.25 -15.34 -43.84
CA GLN A 745 19.53 -15.18 -44.56
C GLN A 745 19.88 -16.38 -45.44
N HIS A 746 18.95 -17.31 -45.66
CA HIS A 746 19.16 -18.55 -46.41
C HIS A 746 20.24 -19.49 -45.83
N LYS A 747 20.58 -19.36 -44.54
CA LYS A 747 21.52 -20.22 -43.82
C LYS A 747 20.79 -21.42 -43.20
N LYS A 748 20.32 -22.33 -44.05
CA LYS A 748 19.39 -23.41 -43.66
C LYS A 748 19.94 -24.35 -42.58
N GLU A 749 21.19 -24.78 -42.67
CA GLU A 749 21.79 -25.67 -41.66
C GLU A 749 21.87 -25.02 -40.28
N GLU A 750 22.27 -23.75 -40.23
CA GLU A 750 22.34 -22.97 -38.99
C GLU A 750 20.93 -22.78 -38.38
N ALA A 751 19.93 -22.46 -39.21
CA ALA A 751 18.54 -22.37 -38.78
C ALA A 751 18.05 -23.69 -38.15
N PHE A 752 18.35 -24.82 -38.77
CA PHE A 752 17.95 -26.13 -38.28
C PHE A 752 18.66 -26.51 -36.97
N ASN A 753 19.93 -26.17 -36.81
CA ASN A 753 20.65 -26.40 -35.55
C ASN A 753 20.01 -25.66 -34.38
N TYR A 754 19.66 -24.38 -34.56
CA TYR A 754 18.97 -23.60 -33.54
C TYR A 754 17.56 -24.12 -33.27
N MET A 755 16.81 -24.52 -34.31
CA MET A 755 15.45 -25.06 -34.13
C MET A 755 15.47 -26.43 -33.44
N ASN A 756 16.46 -27.29 -33.72
CA ASN A 756 16.63 -28.56 -33.01
C ASN A 756 16.89 -28.32 -31.51
N ALA A 757 17.74 -27.34 -31.16
CA ALA A 757 17.96 -26.96 -29.77
C ALA A 757 16.66 -26.44 -29.10
N ALA A 758 15.84 -25.67 -29.82
CA ALA A 758 14.52 -25.26 -29.35
C ALA A 758 13.59 -26.47 -29.11
N LEU A 759 13.52 -27.41 -30.07
CA LEU A 759 12.69 -28.61 -29.96
C LEU A 759 13.08 -29.45 -28.74
N THR A 760 14.37 -29.69 -28.51
CA THR A 760 14.87 -30.39 -27.31
C THR A 760 14.42 -29.71 -26.02
N ILE A 761 14.60 -28.38 -25.91
CA ILE A 761 14.17 -27.65 -24.71
C ILE A 761 12.65 -27.72 -24.51
N SER A 762 11.88 -27.59 -25.60
CA SER A 762 10.42 -27.64 -25.51
C SER A 762 9.87 -29.04 -25.24
N GLU A 763 10.58 -30.10 -25.62
CA GLU A 763 10.24 -31.49 -25.26
C GLU A 763 10.38 -31.69 -23.74
N ASP A 764 11.49 -31.21 -23.17
CA ASP A 764 11.74 -31.28 -21.72
C ASP A 764 10.74 -30.44 -20.90
N THR A 765 10.32 -29.29 -21.44
CA THR A 765 9.51 -28.31 -20.70
C THR A 765 8.01 -28.38 -20.98
N GLY A 766 7.60 -28.97 -22.11
CA GLY A 766 6.22 -29.05 -22.57
C GLY A 766 5.63 -27.72 -23.06
N ASP A 767 6.45 -26.69 -23.33
CA ASP A 767 5.98 -25.37 -23.76
C ASP A 767 5.85 -25.27 -25.29
N LEU A 768 4.62 -25.42 -25.78
CA LEU A 768 4.29 -25.31 -27.20
C LEU A 768 3.90 -23.88 -27.60
N THR A 769 3.42 -23.07 -26.65
CA THR A 769 2.85 -21.74 -26.92
C THR A 769 3.89 -20.78 -27.48
N VAL A 770 5.15 -20.94 -27.08
CA VAL A 770 6.26 -20.06 -27.47
C VAL A 770 6.50 -20.00 -28.99
N TYR A 771 6.19 -21.07 -29.72
CA TYR A 771 6.43 -21.13 -31.16
C TYR A 771 5.47 -20.21 -31.94
N VAL A 772 4.28 -19.95 -31.40
CA VAL A 772 3.23 -19.13 -32.02
C VAL A 772 3.65 -17.66 -32.09
N GLU A 773 4.44 -17.20 -31.12
CA GLU A 773 4.93 -15.82 -31.02
C GLU A 773 5.84 -15.42 -32.22
N PHE A 774 6.34 -16.41 -32.97
CA PHE A 774 7.27 -16.23 -34.09
C PHE A 774 6.73 -16.85 -35.40
N SER A 775 5.41 -17.08 -35.46
CA SER A 775 4.73 -17.99 -36.41
C SER A 775 5.07 -17.85 -37.90
N GLN A 776 5.39 -16.65 -38.41
CA GLN A 776 5.50 -16.42 -39.87
C GLN A 776 6.51 -17.32 -40.58
N HIS A 777 7.70 -17.54 -39.99
CA HIS A 777 8.75 -18.40 -40.59
C HIS A 777 8.94 -19.71 -39.83
N VAL A 778 8.48 -19.78 -38.58
CA VAL A 778 8.67 -20.97 -37.74
C VAL A 778 7.96 -22.18 -38.31
N TYR A 779 6.74 -22.03 -38.84
CA TYR A 779 6.02 -23.15 -39.46
C TYR A 779 6.76 -23.70 -40.70
N GLU A 780 7.34 -22.82 -41.53
CA GLU A 780 8.13 -23.22 -42.71
C GLU A 780 9.41 -23.99 -42.31
N ILE A 781 10.08 -23.54 -41.26
CA ILE A 781 11.26 -24.23 -40.71
C ILE A 781 10.85 -25.60 -40.16
N LEU A 782 9.82 -25.65 -39.30
CA LEU A 782 9.35 -26.89 -38.66
C LEU A 782 8.78 -27.92 -39.65
N SER A 783 8.17 -27.48 -40.75
CA SER A 783 7.64 -28.38 -41.78
C SER A 783 8.72 -28.95 -42.70
N THR A 784 9.92 -28.35 -42.73
CA THR A 784 11.02 -28.76 -43.61
C THR A 784 12.26 -29.28 -42.89
N ILE A 785 12.31 -29.18 -41.56
CA ILE A 785 13.42 -29.64 -40.74
C ILE A 785 13.46 -31.16 -40.66
N THR A 786 14.68 -31.71 -40.70
CA THR A 786 14.94 -33.11 -40.36
C THR A 786 15.40 -33.18 -38.91
N VAL A 787 14.68 -33.95 -38.10
CA VAL A 787 14.99 -34.13 -36.67
C VAL A 787 15.39 -35.56 -36.37
N ASP A 788 16.10 -35.77 -35.26
CA ASP A 788 16.40 -37.10 -34.74
C ASP A 788 15.12 -37.85 -34.37
N LYS A 789 15.18 -39.19 -34.38
CA LYS A 789 14.03 -40.06 -34.06
C LYS A 789 13.40 -39.77 -32.70
N SER A 790 14.18 -39.32 -31.71
CA SER A 790 13.66 -38.95 -30.39
C SER A 790 12.70 -37.76 -30.47
N LEU A 791 13.04 -36.72 -31.23
CA LEU A 791 12.27 -35.49 -31.36
C LEU A 791 11.09 -35.58 -32.33
N ALA A 792 11.01 -36.65 -33.14
CA ALA A 792 9.99 -36.78 -34.18
C ALA A 792 8.56 -36.74 -33.64
N HIS A 793 8.32 -37.29 -32.44
CA HIS A 793 7.00 -37.24 -31.82
C HIS A 793 6.66 -35.82 -31.36
N HIS A 794 7.59 -35.17 -30.66
CA HIS A 794 7.41 -33.80 -30.18
C HIS A 794 7.26 -32.79 -31.31
N LEU A 795 8.02 -32.92 -32.41
CA LEU A 795 7.84 -32.09 -33.61
C LEU A 795 6.41 -32.21 -34.16
N LYS A 796 5.84 -33.42 -34.17
CA LYS A 796 4.46 -33.65 -34.61
C LYS A 796 3.48 -32.95 -33.67
N ASP A 797 3.71 -32.98 -32.37
CA ASP A 797 2.88 -32.30 -31.38
C ASP A 797 2.93 -30.78 -31.58
N VAL A 798 4.12 -30.20 -31.77
CA VAL A 798 4.30 -28.77 -32.08
C VAL A 798 3.55 -28.39 -33.37
N LEU A 799 3.72 -29.16 -34.46
CA LEU A 799 3.02 -28.90 -35.73
C LEU A 799 1.50 -29.01 -35.58
N SER A 800 1.00 -30.00 -34.83
CA SER A 800 -0.44 -30.13 -34.56
C SER A 800 -1.00 -28.97 -33.75
N PHE A 801 -0.20 -28.40 -32.86
CA PHE A 801 -0.57 -27.22 -32.08
C PHE A 801 -0.69 -25.97 -32.96
N PHE A 802 0.21 -25.77 -33.93
CA PHE A 802 0.07 -24.73 -34.95
C PHE A 802 -1.21 -24.88 -35.78
N GLU A 803 -1.52 -26.10 -36.20
CA GLU A 803 -2.75 -26.39 -36.96
C GLU A 803 -4.00 -26.02 -36.15
N MET A 804 -4.07 -26.45 -34.88
CA MET A 804 -5.20 -26.16 -34.00
C MET A 804 -5.45 -24.66 -33.76
N LEU A 805 -4.40 -23.83 -33.83
CA LEU A 805 -4.50 -22.38 -33.60
C LEU A 805 -4.86 -21.57 -34.85
N ASN A 806 -4.48 -22.05 -36.03
CA ASN A 806 -4.83 -21.41 -37.31
C ASN A 806 -6.24 -21.78 -37.80
N ASP A 807 -6.88 -22.75 -37.14
CA ASP A 807 -8.23 -23.20 -37.42
C ASP A 807 -9.29 -22.19 -36.92
N LYS A 808 -9.94 -21.47 -37.85
CA LYS A 808 -11.15 -20.70 -37.50
C LYS A 808 -12.30 -21.69 -37.29
N LYS A 809 -12.71 -21.87 -36.03
CA LYS A 809 -13.93 -22.60 -35.68
C LYS A 809 -15.16 -21.71 -35.89
N VAL A 810 -15.98 -22.07 -36.87
CA VAL A 810 -17.28 -21.46 -37.09
C VAL A 810 -18.35 -22.55 -37.02
N ASN A 811 -19.33 -22.38 -36.12
CA ASN A 811 -20.41 -23.36 -35.89
C ASN A 811 -19.92 -24.80 -35.62
N GLY A 812 -18.77 -24.94 -34.95
CA GLY A 812 -18.19 -26.25 -34.62
C GLY A 812 -17.39 -26.90 -35.76
N ILE A 813 -17.35 -26.28 -36.95
CA ILE A 813 -16.57 -26.72 -38.10
C ILE A 813 -15.26 -25.94 -38.14
N VAL A 814 -14.18 -26.66 -38.40
CA VAL A 814 -12.81 -26.15 -38.44
C VAL A 814 -12.45 -25.82 -39.90
N PHE A 815 -12.21 -24.53 -40.19
CA PHE A 815 -11.69 -24.10 -41.49
C PHE A 815 -10.19 -23.89 -41.40
N LYS A 816 -9.43 -24.62 -42.24
CA LYS A 816 -7.97 -24.51 -42.27
C LYS A 816 -7.56 -23.20 -42.95
N GLU A 817 -6.37 -22.70 -42.65
CA GLU A 817 -5.81 -21.49 -43.29
C GLU A 817 -5.78 -21.60 -44.82
N ARG A 818 -5.52 -22.81 -45.34
CA ARG A 818 -5.61 -23.12 -46.77
C ARG A 818 -7.02 -22.89 -47.34
N ASP A 819 -8.05 -23.28 -46.60
CA ASP A 819 -9.44 -23.16 -47.02
C ASP A 819 -9.85 -21.68 -47.05
N ILE A 820 -9.42 -20.93 -46.05
CA ILE A 820 -9.59 -19.47 -45.99
C ILE A 820 -8.87 -18.79 -47.15
N LYS A 821 -7.63 -19.19 -47.45
CA LYS A 821 -6.86 -18.64 -48.58
C LYS A 821 -7.52 -18.93 -49.92
N ILE A 822 -8.01 -20.15 -50.12
CA ILE A 822 -8.80 -20.51 -51.31
C ILE A 822 -10.06 -19.63 -51.39
N LEU A 823 -10.77 -19.41 -50.28
CA LEU A 823 -11.95 -18.52 -50.23
C LEU A 823 -11.61 -17.06 -50.55
N GLU A 824 -10.47 -16.53 -50.10
CA GLU A 824 -9.99 -15.18 -50.46
C GLU A 824 -9.75 -15.05 -51.97
N LEU A 825 -9.10 -16.05 -52.57
CA LEU A 825 -8.83 -16.05 -54.01
C LEU A 825 -10.12 -16.20 -54.83
N VAL A 826 -11.07 -17.00 -54.35
CA VAL A 826 -12.43 -17.05 -54.94
C VAL A 826 -13.12 -15.69 -54.82
N ALA A 827 -13.00 -14.98 -53.69
CA ALA A 827 -13.57 -13.65 -53.51
C ALA A 827 -12.95 -12.60 -54.44
N LYS A 828 -11.67 -12.78 -54.80
CA LYS A 828 -10.97 -11.99 -55.83
C LYS A 828 -11.31 -12.40 -57.27
N GLY A 829 -12.23 -13.35 -57.48
CA GLY A 829 -12.67 -13.78 -58.80
C GLY A 829 -11.73 -14.77 -59.52
N HIS A 830 -10.79 -15.40 -58.82
CA HIS A 830 -9.84 -16.32 -59.45
C HIS A 830 -10.52 -17.64 -59.90
N THR A 831 -10.14 -18.11 -61.08
CA THR A 831 -10.55 -19.42 -61.61
C THR A 831 -9.82 -20.57 -60.91
N ASN A 832 -10.30 -21.81 -61.03
CA ASN A 832 -9.61 -22.97 -60.43
C ASN A 832 -8.16 -23.12 -60.89
N GLY A 833 -7.86 -22.78 -62.15
CA GLY A 833 -6.49 -22.80 -62.69
C GLY A 833 -5.61 -21.74 -62.03
N GLN A 834 -6.10 -20.51 -61.91
CA GLN A 834 -5.34 -19.43 -61.26
C GLN A 834 -5.12 -19.67 -59.76
N ILE A 835 -6.11 -20.22 -59.06
CA ILE A 835 -5.95 -20.63 -57.65
C ILE A 835 -4.93 -21.78 -57.54
N ALA A 836 -4.94 -22.72 -58.48
CA ALA A 836 -3.98 -23.82 -58.52
C ALA A 836 -2.55 -23.31 -58.71
N ASP A 837 -2.35 -22.35 -59.62
CA ASP A 837 -1.05 -21.73 -59.87
C ASP A 837 -0.54 -20.92 -58.66
N GLU A 838 -1.41 -20.11 -58.04
CA GLU A 838 -1.05 -19.27 -56.89
C GLU A 838 -0.81 -20.08 -55.60
N MET A 839 -1.51 -21.20 -55.44
CA MET A 839 -1.41 -22.08 -54.25
C MET A 839 -0.44 -23.25 -54.44
N PHE A 840 0.22 -23.38 -55.60
CA PHE A 840 1.05 -24.52 -55.97
C PHE A 840 0.31 -25.88 -55.84
N LEU A 841 -0.94 -25.94 -56.32
CA LEU A 841 -1.81 -27.13 -56.29
C LEU A 841 -2.20 -27.55 -57.72
N SER A 842 -2.80 -28.74 -57.87
CA SER A 842 -3.45 -29.11 -59.14
C SER A 842 -4.87 -28.51 -59.23
N PRO A 843 -5.38 -28.17 -60.43
CA PRO A 843 -6.77 -27.71 -60.60
C PRO A 843 -7.82 -28.67 -60.02
N GLU A 844 -7.54 -29.97 -60.07
CA GLU A 844 -8.38 -31.03 -59.51
C GLU A 844 -8.37 -31.02 -57.97
N SER A 845 -7.20 -30.75 -57.36
CA SER A 845 -7.07 -30.57 -55.92
C SER A 845 -7.88 -29.35 -55.45
N VAL A 846 -7.80 -28.23 -56.16
CA VAL A 846 -8.58 -27.01 -55.84
C VAL A 846 -10.08 -27.28 -55.92
N LYS A 847 -10.53 -28.03 -56.93
CA LYS A 847 -11.95 -28.42 -57.05
C LYS A 847 -12.41 -29.28 -55.87
N LYS A 848 -11.57 -30.19 -55.39
CA LYS A 848 -11.84 -31.02 -54.21
C LYS A 848 -11.87 -30.20 -52.92
N TYR A 849 -10.96 -29.25 -52.75
CA TYR A 849 -10.97 -28.33 -51.61
C TYR A 849 -12.24 -27.46 -51.61
N LEU A 850 -12.60 -26.85 -52.74
CA LEU A 850 -13.82 -26.07 -52.86
C LEU A 850 -15.08 -26.88 -52.57
N TYR A 851 -15.11 -28.16 -52.95
CA TYR A 851 -16.23 -29.04 -52.62
C TYR A 851 -16.38 -29.22 -51.10
N HIS A 852 -15.29 -29.48 -50.38
CA HIS A 852 -15.33 -29.60 -48.92
C HIS A 852 -15.69 -28.28 -48.25
N ILE A 853 -15.09 -27.17 -48.68
CA ILE A 853 -15.41 -25.83 -48.19
C ILE A 853 -16.90 -25.49 -48.39
N PHE A 854 -17.48 -25.89 -49.52
CA PHE A 854 -18.91 -25.66 -49.79
C PHE A 854 -19.81 -26.52 -48.91
N GLN A 855 -19.42 -27.77 -48.63
CA GLN A 855 -20.14 -28.61 -47.67
C GLN A 855 -20.06 -28.03 -46.26
N ASP A 856 -18.88 -27.58 -45.85
CA ASP A 856 -18.62 -27.03 -44.51
C ASP A 856 -19.34 -25.69 -44.29
N LEU A 857 -19.58 -24.91 -45.36
CA LEU A 857 -20.35 -23.67 -45.34
C LEU A 857 -21.85 -23.87 -45.62
N ASP A 858 -22.31 -25.08 -45.93
CA ASP A 858 -23.67 -25.39 -46.39
C ASP A 858 -24.14 -24.52 -47.59
N VAL A 859 -23.27 -24.38 -48.59
CA VAL A 859 -23.51 -23.56 -49.79
C VAL A 859 -23.33 -24.37 -51.07
N LYS A 860 -23.97 -23.93 -52.16
CA LYS A 860 -23.94 -24.63 -53.47
C LYS A 860 -23.27 -23.85 -54.60
N SER A 861 -22.81 -22.63 -54.34
CA SER A 861 -22.20 -21.78 -55.37
C SER A 861 -20.99 -21.01 -54.82
N ARG A 862 -20.03 -20.71 -55.70
CA ARG A 862 -18.85 -19.88 -55.38
C ARG A 862 -19.24 -18.53 -54.78
N MET A 863 -20.25 -17.89 -55.36
CA MET A 863 -20.70 -16.57 -54.92
C MET A 863 -21.32 -16.64 -53.51
N ASN A 864 -22.11 -17.69 -53.23
CA ASN A 864 -22.69 -17.89 -51.90
C ASN A 864 -21.61 -18.26 -50.87
N ALA A 865 -20.59 -19.02 -51.26
CA ALA A 865 -19.45 -19.31 -50.38
C ALA A 865 -18.69 -18.04 -49.96
N VAL A 866 -18.51 -17.08 -50.87
CA VAL A 866 -17.87 -15.79 -50.56
C VAL A 866 -18.75 -14.95 -49.63
N LEU A 867 -20.06 -14.86 -49.92
CA LEU A 867 -21.00 -14.11 -49.08
C LEU A 867 -21.10 -14.68 -47.67
N GLU A 868 -21.21 -16.01 -47.56
CA GLU A 868 -21.31 -16.69 -46.27
C GLU A 868 -19.98 -16.64 -45.52
N ALA A 869 -18.84 -16.81 -46.21
CA ALA A 869 -17.53 -16.63 -45.59
C ALA A 869 -17.30 -15.20 -45.06
N ARG A 870 -17.80 -14.16 -45.75
CA ARG A 870 -17.78 -12.78 -45.23
C ARG A 870 -18.71 -12.60 -44.04
N ARG A 871 -19.94 -13.14 -44.11
CA ARG A 871 -20.92 -13.11 -43.01
C ARG A 871 -20.38 -13.76 -41.74
N LEU A 872 -19.63 -14.85 -41.89
CA LEU A 872 -19.00 -15.61 -40.82
C LEU A 872 -17.62 -15.05 -40.40
N GLY A 873 -17.16 -13.95 -41.00
CA GLY A 873 -15.88 -13.32 -40.70
C GLY A 873 -14.66 -14.18 -41.05
N LEU A 874 -14.82 -15.18 -41.93
CA LEU A 874 -13.73 -16.03 -42.42
C LEU A 874 -12.79 -15.25 -43.35
N ILE A 875 -13.35 -14.41 -44.22
CA ILE A 875 -12.64 -13.54 -45.19
C ILE A 875 -13.22 -12.12 -45.17
N HIS A 876 -12.48 -11.13 -45.68
CA HIS A 876 -12.87 -9.72 -45.71
C HIS A 876 -13.67 -9.29 -46.95
#